data_AF-A0A6B2XCE5-F1
#
_entry.id   AF-A0A6B2XCE5-F1
#
_cell.length_a   1.000
_cell.length_b   1.000
_cell.length_c   1.000
_cell.angle_alpha   90.00
_cell.angle_beta   90.00
_cell.angle_gamma   90.00
#
_symmetry.space_group_name_H-M   'P 1'
#
loop_
_entity.id
_entity.type
_entity.pdbx_description
1 polymer ?
#
loop_
_entity_poly.entity_id
_entity_poly.type
_entity_poly.pdbx_seq_one_letter_code
_entity_poly.pdbx_strand_id
1 'polypeptide(L)'
;MIVVFTGRRPSGTGGLFPDAAVPWVEERLKLLFAGLRPRLAVGSAAAGSDLLAVAAALRAGAEVDLLVTEDTDAFVAASVADKGKGWVDAFEDLSREPRVSIHPVAGAGADDDGFRAVNRALLDHAREQLRSADGPADEPEELVLVAVSGGRREGEDHTESLAASAERLNHLVLRLDPAASMEESPTAFVAMPYGTKADATREMKQFESDQTWHRVLVPALLDSGYRPIRTDLESGLETIDTRMLHSINTADLFVADLATLNPNVLWELGVRHAWRPSATLIMAPHWVAPPFDLGRNPIRYYKREMHEVGDRDAVEAIRMLRPTLRETKRGADSPVWAVFPQLEPVRLPADYDRELIARLQRRREEISLAAAMRDVERLLALASEVREEGLPDSSDRMFLEQIGLALVRLNHREEGRSVLAPLVDADTGLSRVRLQQQYAFTLIHRPGTPRERLSYLREAENRLRLLDDRHPDSSETWGLRGSAAKRALELALEIGEMNSADLDRAIDAYRRGTAADPGDYYPGINAIALLRLRGQRFGGGQGDVSEAESLLPVVRFAVERRQIGVRDTWEHATLAELALHRHLLDGEVTEPPDEAKRHYAIAAGHAEGSEIYSMRAQLKLFKAAGDPPAVIEPLLAVVGGEPEEERA
;
A
#
# COMPACT_ATOMS: atom_id res chain seq x y z
N MET A 1 -6.90 15.80 -1.65
CA MET A 1 -5.79 16.77 -1.53
C MET A 1 -5.64 17.55 -2.82
N ILE A 2 -5.35 18.85 -2.73
CA ILE A 2 -4.90 19.68 -3.85
C ILE A 2 -3.41 19.97 -3.68
N VAL A 3 -2.62 19.76 -4.73
CA VAL A 3 -1.18 20.04 -4.73
C VAL A 3 -0.87 21.20 -5.66
N VAL A 4 -0.38 22.31 -5.13
CA VAL A 4 0.21 23.37 -5.93
C VAL A 4 1.68 23.03 -6.17
N PHE A 5 2.18 23.10 -7.39
CA PHE A 5 3.60 22.84 -7.67
C PHE A 5 4.26 24.05 -8.34
N THR A 6 5.54 24.22 -8.04
CA THR A 6 6.41 25.22 -8.66
C THR A 6 7.86 24.77 -8.54
N GLY A 7 8.72 25.18 -9.45
CA GLY A 7 10.13 24.89 -9.26
C GLY A 7 11.06 25.68 -10.16
N ARG A 8 12.34 25.48 -9.87
CA ARG A 8 13.42 26.04 -10.69
C ARG A 8 13.47 25.35 -12.04
N ARG A 9 14.01 26.06 -13.02
CA ARG A 9 14.34 25.49 -14.33
C ARG A 9 15.79 24.99 -14.35
N PRO A 10 16.11 23.92 -15.10
CA PRO A 10 17.47 23.45 -15.30
C PRO A 10 18.39 24.60 -15.74
N SER A 11 19.57 24.64 -15.15
CA SER A 11 20.44 25.81 -15.16
C SER A 11 21.89 25.49 -15.50
N GLY A 12 22.13 24.40 -16.25
CA GLY A 12 23.47 23.97 -16.64
C GLY A 12 24.19 23.22 -15.52
N THR A 13 25.45 22.86 -15.73
CA THR A 13 26.19 21.92 -14.84
C THR A 13 26.48 22.44 -13.44
N GLY A 14 26.62 23.75 -13.23
CA GLY A 14 26.92 24.36 -11.94
C GLY A 14 25.81 25.26 -11.39
N GLY A 15 24.62 25.18 -11.98
CA GLY A 15 23.48 25.99 -11.58
C GLY A 15 22.77 25.47 -10.33
N LEU A 16 21.81 26.25 -9.82
CA LEU A 16 21.02 25.88 -8.64
C LEU A 16 20.11 24.67 -8.87
N PHE A 17 19.80 24.36 -10.12
CA PHE A 17 19.24 23.08 -10.55
C PHE A 17 20.12 22.54 -11.69
N PRO A 18 21.09 21.67 -11.37
CA PRO A 18 21.97 21.09 -12.35
C PRO A 18 21.23 20.18 -13.33
N ASP A 19 21.60 20.18 -14.61
CA ASP A 19 20.95 19.33 -15.63
C ASP A 19 21.09 17.83 -15.27
N ALA A 20 22.23 17.44 -14.68
CA ALA A 20 22.46 16.07 -14.21
C ALA A 20 21.53 15.65 -13.05
N ALA A 21 20.92 16.61 -12.35
CA ALA A 21 20.00 16.34 -11.25
C ALA A 21 18.55 16.12 -11.71
N VAL A 22 18.24 16.29 -13.00
CA VAL A 22 16.88 16.14 -13.55
C VAL A 22 16.27 14.75 -13.24
N PRO A 23 16.96 13.61 -13.50
CA PRO A 23 16.39 12.29 -13.20
C PRO A 23 16.13 12.09 -11.70
N TRP A 24 17.00 12.62 -10.85
CA TRP A 24 16.85 12.55 -9.40
C TRP A 24 15.63 13.33 -8.91
N VAL A 25 15.46 14.57 -9.38
CA VAL A 25 14.29 15.39 -9.04
C VAL A 25 13.01 14.73 -9.54
N GLU A 26 13.02 14.15 -10.74
CA GLU A 26 11.88 13.40 -11.29
C GLU A 26 11.47 12.24 -10.36
N GLU A 27 12.42 11.42 -9.90
CA GLU A 27 12.15 10.31 -8.99
C GLU A 27 11.56 10.79 -7.65
N ARG A 28 12.09 11.88 -7.09
CA ARG A 28 11.59 12.46 -5.84
C ARG A 28 10.19 13.05 -5.99
N LEU A 29 9.88 13.68 -7.12
CA LEU A 29 8.53 14.14 -7.43
C LEU A 29 7.58 12.95 -7.56
N LYS A 30 7.94 11.87 -8.27
CA LYS A 30 7.10 10.66 -8.35
C LYS A 30 6.77 10.10 -6.97
N LEU A 31 7.77 9.98 -6.09
CA LEU A 31 7.58 9.52 -4.70
C LEU A 31 6.66 10.45 -3.89
N LEU A 32 6.85 11.77 -4.00
CA LEU A 32 6.00 12.75 -3.32
C LEU A 32 4.55 12.65 -3.81
N PHE A 33 4.31 12.66 -5.12
CA PHE A 33 2.96 12.65 -5.68
C PHE A 33 2.24 11.32 -5.42
N ALA A 34 2.95 10.18 -5.45
CA ALA A 34 2.38 8.88 -5.06
C ALA A 34 1.91 8.86 -3.59
N GLY A 35 2.59 9.60 -2.71
CA GLY A 35 2.22 9.74 -1.30
C GLY A 35 1.11 10.76 -1.05
N LEU A 36 1.24 11.95 -1.62
CA LEU A 36 0.28 13.04 -1.46
C LEU A 36 -1.10 12.67 -2.04
N ARG A 37 -1.13 11.85 -3.11
CA ARG A 37 -2.35 11.41 -3.81
C ARG A 37 -3.28 12.60 -4.15
N PRO A 38 -2.78 13.61 -4.89
CA PRO A 38 -3.62 14.75 -5.25
C PRO A 38 -4.78 14.29 -6.12
N ARG A 39 -5.97 14.86 -5.87
CA ARG A 39 -7.08 14.84 -6.83
C ARG A 39 -6.81 15.83 -7.96
N LEU A 40 -6.23 16.98 -7.61
CA LEU A 40 -5.90 18.06 -8.52
C LEU A 40 -4.48 18.56 -8.23
N ALA A 41 -3.68 18.73 -9.27
CA ALA A 41 -2.41 19.42 -9.24
C ALA A 41 -2.50 20.75 -9.99
N VAL A 42 -2.02 21.84 -9.40
CA VAL A 42 -2.10 23.19 -9.97
C VAL A 42 -0.70 23.77 -10.09
N GLY A 43 -0.30 24.21 -11.26
CA GLY A 43 1.03 24.78 -11.47
C GLY A 43 1.15 25.55 -12.76
N SER A 44 2.36 25.99 -13.08
CA SER A 44 2.67 26.44 -14.44
C SER A 44 3.22 25.26 -15.24
N ALA A 45 3.72 25.52 -16.45
CA ALA A 45 4.27 24.49 -17.33
C ALA A 45 5.70 24.82 -17.77
N ALA A 46 6.45 25.52 -16.92
CA ALA A 46 7.83 25.89 -17.22
C ALA A 46 8.74 24.66 -17.37
N ALA A 47 9.78 24.75 -18.22
CA ALA A 47 10.71 23.64 -18.43
C ALA A 47 11.39 23.19 -17.13
N GLY A 48 11.56 21.88 -16.95
CA GLY A 48 12.13 21.33 -15.73
C GLY A 48 11.08 20.93 -14.70
N SER A 49 11.22 21.47 -13.50
CA SER A 49 10.47 21.01 -12.32
C SER A 49 8.96 20.99 -12.51
N ASP A 50 8.39 21.98 -13.19
CA ASP A 50 6.95 22.05 -13.40
C ASP A 50 6.49 20.91 -14.32
N LEU A 51 7.10 20.72 -15.49
CA LEU A 51 6.76 19.60 -16.39
C LEU A 51 7.01 18.22 -15.75
N LEU A 52 8.07 18.08 -14.93
CA LEU A 52 8.31 16.84 -14.17
C LEU A 52 7.21 16.60 -13.13
N ALA A 53 6.73 17.66 -12.47
CA ALA A 53 5.63 17.57 -11.50
C ALA A 53 4.30 17.24 -12.19
N VAL A 54 4.03 17.79 -13.38
CA VAL A 54 2.86 17.43 -14.21
C VAL A 54 2.88 15.93 -14.53
N ALA A 55 4.01 15.41 -15.02
CA ALA A 55 4.14 13.99 -15.31
C ALA A 55 3.95 13.12 -14.06
N ALA A 56 4.50 13.53 -12.91
CA ALA A 56 4.30 12.83 -11.64
C ALA A 56 2.83 12.85 -11.17
N ALA A 57 2.14 13.99 -11.32
CA ALA A 57 0.74 14.16 -10.96
C ALA A 57 -0.18 13.26 -11.79
N LEU A 58 -0.02 13.26 -13.11
CA LEU A 58 -0.82 12.44 -14.02
C LEU A 58 -0.65 10.95 -13.73
N ARG A 59 0.58 10.51 -13.43
CA ARG A 59 0.84 9.12 -13.03
C ARG A 59 0.26 8.77 -11.66
N ALA A 60 0.19 9.73 -10.74
CA ALA A 60 -0.51 9.57 -9.47
C ALA A 60 -2.04 9.59 -9.59
N GLY A 61 -2.58 9.76 -10.82
CA GLY A 61 -4.01 9.73 -11.09
C GLY A 61 -4.70 11.09 -11.02
N ALA A 62 -3.97 12.19 -10.83
CA ALA A 62 -4.54 13.51 -10.64
C ALA A 62 -5.00 14.18 -11.95
N GLU A 63 -5.99 15.06 -11.84
CA GLU A 63 -6.23 16.13 -12.81
C GLU A 63 -5.14 17.20 -12.66
N VAL A 64 -4.84 17.94 -13.73
CA VAL A 64 -3.80 18.99 -13.73
C VAL A 64 -4.31 20.26 -14.38
N ASP A 65 -4.26 21.36 -13.64
CA ASP A 65 -4.55 22.70 -14.13
C ASP A 65 -3.25 23.51 -14.28
N LEU A 66 -2.96 23.91 -15.51
CA LEU A 66 -1.78 24.68 -15.89
C LEU A 66 -2.17 26.14 -16.10
N LEU A 67 -1.75 27.02 -15.20
CA LEU A 67 -1.93 28.46 -15.39
C LEU A 67 -0.68 29.05 -16.04
N VAL A 68 -0.88 29.71 -17.18
CA VAL A 68 0.18 30.30 -17.99
C VAL A 68 -0.12 31.77 -18.28
N THR A 69 0.83 32.50 -18.86
CA THR A 69 0.61 33.89 -19.27
C THR A 69 -0.46 33.97 -20.37
N GLU A 70 -1.06 35.15 -20.58
CA GLU A 70 -2.18 35.33 -21.52
C GLU A 70 -1.85 34.86 -22.94
N ASP A 71 -0.63 35.15 -23.39
CA ASP A 71 -0.06 34.62 -24.62
C ASP A 71 0.72 33.33 -24.32
N THR A 72 0.11 32.19 -24.61
CA THR A 72 0.70 30.86 -24.41
C THR A 72 1.93 30.62 -25.30
N ASP A 73 1.94 31.15 -26.53
CA ASP A 73 3.09 30.96 -27.43
C ASP A 73 4.30 31.73 -26.92
N ALA A 74 4.09 32.96 -26.43
CA ALA A 74 5.12 33.74 -25.75
C ALA A 74 5.59 33.06 -24.46
N PHE A 75 4.69 32.45 -23.69
CA PHE A 75 5.05 31.65 -22.51
C PHE A 75 6.00 30.51 -22.88
N VAL A 76 5.62 29.70 -23.88
CA VAL A 76 6.41 28.54 -24.33
C VAL A 76 7.78 29.01 -24.81
N ALA A 77 7.85 30.09 -25.58
CA ALA A 77 9.11 30.64 -26.05
C ALA A 77 10.04 31.08 -24.88
N ALA A 78 9.49 31.73 -23.85
CA ALA A 78 10.26 32.30 -22.75
C ALA A 78 10.58 31.32 -21.60
N SER A 79 9.71 30.34 -21.37
CA SER A 79 9.70 29.50 -20.18
C SER A 79 9.96 28.01 -20.45
N VAL A 80 9.84 27.57 -21.71
CA VAL A 80 9.99 26.16 -22.11
C VAL A 80 11.09 25.99 -23.16
N ALA A 81 10.93 26.64 -24.31
CA ALA A 81 11.78 26.44 -25.48
C ALA A 81 13.23 26.90 -25.28
N ASP A 82 13.47 27.86 -24.37
CA ASP A 82 14.80 28.34 -24.00
C ASP A 82 15.67 27.25 -23.36
N LYS A 83 15.06 26.17 -22.86
CA LYS A 83 15.75 25.00 -22.29
C LYS A 83 15.96 23.85 -23.27
N GLY A 84 15.56 24.02 -24.52
CA GLY A 84 15.83 23.09 -25.61
C GLY A 84 14.65 22.20 -26.00
N LYS A 85 14.80 21.53 -27.14
CA LYS A 85 13.70 20.83 -27.83
C LYS A 85 13.02 19.76 -26.97
N GLY A 86 13.76 19.01 -26.17
CA GLY A 86 13.18 17.94 -25.34
C GLY A 86 12.11 18.44 -24.36
N TRP A 87 12.24 19.67 -23.85
CA TRP A 87 11.22 20.28 -22.99
C TRP A 87 10.00 20.79 -23.76
N VAL A 88 10.19 21.21 -25.02
CA VAL A 88 9.08 21.56 -25.91
C VAL A 88 8.26 20.32 -26.25
N ASP A 89 8.93 19.24 -26.65
CA ASP A 89 8.28 17.96 -26.94
C ASP A 89 7.50 17.47 -25.69
N ALA A 90 8.12 17.53 -24.50
CA ALA A 90 7.46 17.18 -23.24
C ALA A 90 6.24 18.07 -22.90
N PHE A 91 6.34 19.39 -23.11
CA PHE A 91 5.22 20.30 -22.91
C PHE A 91 4.06 19.97 -23.86
N GLU A 92 4.35 19.74 -25.15
CA GLU A 92 3.33 19.40 -26.13
C GLU A 92 2.64 18.07 -25.82
N ASP A 93 3.40 17.05 -25.46
CA ASP A 93 2.86 15.73 -25.13
C ASP A 93 1.97 15.80 -23.88
N LEU A 94 2.47 16.41 -22.80
CA LEU A 94 1.70 16.56 -21.56
C LEU A 94 0.48 17.46 -21.74
N SER A 95 0.56 18.50 -22.56
CA SER A 95 -0.58 19.41 -22.82
C SER A 95 -1.72 18.75 -23.62
N ARG A 96 -1.45 17.62 -24.27
CA ARG A 96 -2.45 16.84 -25.01
C ARG A 96 -3.13 15.76 -24.15
N GLU A 97 -2.62 15.52 -22.95
CA GLU A 97 -3.22 14.56 -22.03
C GLU A 97 -4.64 15.00 -21.63
N PRO A 98 -5.66 14.12 -21.68
CA PRO A 98 -7.06 14.50 -21.42
C PRO A 98 -7.32 15.10 -20.03
N ARG A 99 -6.44 14.81 -19.08
CA ARG A 99 -6.51 15.26 -17.68
C ARG A 99 -5.76 16.58 -17.43
N VAL A 100 -5.27 17.23 -18.48
CA VAL A 100 -4.53 18.49 -18.41
C VAL A 100 -5.36 19.62 -19.02
N SER A 101 -5.61 20.65 -18.23
CA SER A 101 -6.30 21.88 -18.65
C SER A 101 -5.34 23.07 -18.60
N ILE A 102 -5.32 23.88 -19.66
CA ILE A 102 -4.49 25.10 -19.72
C ILE A 102 -5.38 26.33 -19.56
N HIS A 103 -5.01 27.20 -18.62
CA HIS A 103 -5.74 28.40 -18.23
C HIS A 103 -4.86 29.65 -18.40
N PRO A 104 -5.00 30.39 -19.51
CA PRO A 104 -4.30 31.66 -19.69
C PRO A 104 -4.76 32.72 -18.68
N VAL A 105 -3.81 33.38 -18.00
CA VAL A 105 -4.08 34.42 -17.01
C VAL A 105 -4.16 35.78 -17.70
N ALA A 106 -5.38 36.34 -17.77
CA ALA A 106 -5.63 37.61 -18.45
C ALA A 106 -4.74 38.75 -17.92
N GLY A 107 -4.10 39.49 -18.83
CA GLY A 107 -3.20 40.59 -18.54
C GLY A 107 -1.80 40.20 -18.06
N ALA A 108 -1.50 38.90 -17.92
CA ALA A 108 -0.16 38.44 -17.57
C ALA A 108 0.71 38.30 -18.83
N GLY A 109 1.80 39.08 -18.93
CA GLY A 109 2.80 38.97 -19.99
C GLY A 109 3.90 37.95 -19.69
N ALA A 110 4.74 37.62 -20.67
CA ALA A 110 5.92 36.76 -20.49
C ALA A 110 7.11 37.51 -19.87
N ASP A 111 6.87 38.17 -18.74
CA ASP A 111 7.83 38.98 -17.97
C ASP A 111 7.63 38.78 -16.46
N ASP A 112 8.48 39.40 -15.64
CA ASP A 112 8.43 39.22 -14.17
C ASP A 112 7.10 39.65 -13.54
N ASP A 113 6.42 40.68 -14.07
CA ASP A 113 5.11 41.10 -13.58
C ASP A 113 4.03 40.08 -13.92
N GLY A 114 4.05 39.55 -15.14
CA GLY A 114 3.15 38.48 -15.54
C GLY A 114 3.39 37.17 -14.79
N PHE A 115 4.64 36.78 -14.54
CA PHE A 115 4.94 35.60 -13.71
C PHE A 115 4.47 35.79 -12.26
N ARG A 116 4.58 37.01 -11.69
CA ARG A 116 3.97 37.34 -10.39
C ARG A 116 2.44 37.22 -10.42
N ALA A 117 1.80 37.64 -11.51
CA ALA A 117 0.35 37.52 -11.68
C ALA A 117 -0.09 36.05 -11.79
N VAL A 118 0.61 35.24 -12.58
CA VAL A 118 0.38 33.79 -12.69
C VAL A 118 0.52 33.11 -11.34
N ASN A 119 1.61 33.38 -10.61
CA ASN A 119 1.81 32.82 -9.26
C ASN A 119 0.68 33.15 -8.28
N ARG A 120 0.14 34.36 -8.35
CA ARG A 120 -1.04 34.72 -7.54
C ARG A 120 -2.26 33.92 -7.97
N ALA A 121 -2.50 33.83 -9.27
CA ALA A 121 -3.62 33.08 -9.84
C ALA A 121 -3.55 31.59 -9.49
N LEU A 122 -2.35 30.98 -9.42
CA LEU A 122 -2.17 29.58 -9.00
C LEU A 122 -2.77 29.31 -7.61
N LEU A 123 -2.42 30.13 -6.62
CA LEU A 123 -2.94 29.95 -5.26
C LEU A 123 -4.42 30.31 -5.16
N ASP A 124 -4.87 31.34 -5.87
CA ASP A 124 -6.28 31.72 -5.86
C ASP A 124 -7.17 30.64 -6.48
N HIS A 125 -6.75 30.08 -7.63
CA HIS A 125 -7.42 28.96 -8.31
C HIS A 125 -7.46 27.71 -7.43
N ALA A 126 -6.32 27.29 -6.87
CA ALA A 126 -6.27 26.12 -6.00
C ALA A 126 -7.17 26.28 -4.75
N ARG A 127 -7.27 27.49 -4.18
CA ARG A 127 -8.16 27.79 -3.05
C ARG A 127 -9.63 27.92 -3.42
N GLU A 128 -9.93 28.23 -4.67
CA GLU A 128 -11.30 28.17 -5.19
C GLU A 128 -11.74 26.73 -5.33
N GLN A 129 -10.90 25.89 -5.94
CA GLN A 129 -11.14 24.43 -6.06
C GLN A 129 -11.26 23.73 -4.71
N LEU A 130 -10.51 24.19 -3.70
CA LEU A 130 -10.62 23.69 -2.34
C LEU A 130 -11.99 24.02 -1.70
N ARG A 131 -12.56 25.18 -2.04
CA ARG A 131 -13.85 25.65 -1.49
C ARG A 131 -15.06 25.05 -2.19
N SER A 132 -14.91 24.62 -3.44
CA SER A 132 -15.97 23.99 -4.24
C SER A 132 -16.09 22.48 -4.01
N ALA A 133 -15.24 21.88 -3.19
CA ALA A 133 -15.31 20.46 -2.87
C ALA A 133 -16.53 20.14 -2.00
N ASP A 134 -17.48 19.35 -2.53
CA ASP A 134 -18.62 18.76 -1.81
C ASP A 134 -18.15 17.57 -0.92
N GLY A 135 -17.18 17.82 -0.05
CA GLY A 135 -16.63 16.81 0.88
C GLY A 135 -17.38 16.74 2.22
N PRO A 136 -17.34 15.60 2.92
CA PRO A 136 -17.86 15.50 4.29
C PRO A 136 -17.08 16.44 5.22
N ALA A 137 -17.80 17.18 6.08
CA ALA A 137 -17.23 18.22 6.95
C ALA A 137 -16.15 17.72 7.94
N ASP A 138 -16.11 16.41 8.20
CA ASP A 138 -15.23 15.80 9.19
C ASP A 138 -13.83 15.41 8.62
N GLU A 139 -13.65 15.43 7.30
CA GLU A 139 -12.36 15.20 6.62
C GLU A 139 -12.10 16.30 5.58
N PRO A 140 -11.63 17.49 6.02
CA PRO A 140 -11.38 18.58 5.10
C PRO A 140 -10.22 18.23 4.16
N GLU A 141 -10.41 18.50 2.87
CA GLU A 141 -9.34 18.45 1.89
C GLU A 141 -8.23 19.44 2.26
N GLU A 142 -6.97 19.05 2.09
CA GLU A 142 -5.81 19.91 2.34
C GLU A 142 -5.22 20.44 1.05
N LEU A 143 -4.63 21.64 1.14
CA LEU A 143 -3.80 22.23 0.08
C LEU A 143 -2.34 22.20 0.53
N VAL A 144 -1.51 21.53 -0.26
CA VAL A 144 -0.06 21.42 -0.07
C VAL A 144 0.65 22.05 -1.26
N LEU A 145 1.73 22.79 -1.02
CA LEU A 145 2.60 23.28 -2.09
C LEU A 145 3.90 22.47 -2.13
N VAL A 146 4.28 22.00 -3.31
CA VAL A 146 5.56 21.33 -3.58
C VAL A 146 6.46 22.28 -4.37
N ALA A 147 7.58 22.68 -3.77
CA ALA A 147 8.55 23.56 -4.38
C ALA A 147 9.86 22.83 -4.68
N VAL A 148 10.32 22.82 -5.93
CA VAL A 148 11.68 22.37 -6.25
C VAL A 148 12.64 23.56 -6.14
N SER A 149 13.26 23.70 -4.98
CA SER A 149 14.14 24.81 -4.62
C SER A 149 15.01 24.48 -3.41
N GLY A 150 16.29 24.86 -3.47
CA GLY A 150 17.25 24.82 -2.35
C GLY A 150 17.16 26.04 -1.42
N GLY A 151 16.06 26.80 -1.46
CA GLY A 151 15.87 28.02 -0.68
C GLY A 151 16.26 29.30 -1.42
N ARG A 152 15.96 30.46 -0.83
CA ARG A 152 15.96 31.77 -1.52
C ARG A 152 17.31 32.15 -2.13
N ARG A 153 17.28 32.65 -3.37
CA ARG A 153 18.45 33.29 -4.04
C ARG A 153 18.40 34.81 -3.97
N GLU A 154 19.54 35.45 -4.26
CA GLU A 154 19.59 36.91 -4.49
C GLU A 154 18.82 37.28 -5.77
N GLY A 155 18.07 38.38 -5.70
CA GLY A 155 17.21 38.85 -6.79
C GLY A 155 15.82 38.22 -6.77
N GLU A 156 15.18 38.19 -7.94
CA GLU A 156 13.83 37.69 -8.13
C GLU A 156 13.79 36.14 -8.09
N ASP A 157 12.97 35.58 -7.20
CA ASP A 157 12.75 34.15 -7.00
C ASP A 157 11.24 33.88 -6.93
N HIS A 158 10.65 33.67 -8.11
CA HIS A 158 9.22 33.40 -8.27
C HIS A 158 8.78 32.16 -7.48
N THR A 159 9.60 31.11 -7.46
CA THR A 159 9.34 29.85 -6.75
C THR A 159 9.25 30.08 -5.24
N GLU A 160 10.25 30.71 -4.63
CA GLU A 160 10.22 30.96 -3.18
C GLU A 160 9.22 32.05 -2.79
N SER A 161 8.89 32.98 -3.69
CA SER A 161 7.81 33.95 -3.47
C SER A 161 6.43 33.27 -3.36
N LEU A 162 6.16 32.30 -4.24
CA LEU A 162 4.94 31.49 -4.19
C LEU A 162 4.90 30.62 -2.93
N ALA A 163 6.00 29.93 -2.61
CA ALA A 163 6.14 29.15 -1.38
C ALA A 163 5.87 29.99 -0.13
N ALA A 164 6.49 31.17 -0.01
CA ALA A 164 6.26 32.07 1.11
C ALA A 164 4.81 32.58 1.18
N SER A 165 4.15 32.71 0.02
CA SER A 165 2.72 33.09 -0.04
C SER A 165 1.83 31.97 0.49
N ALA A 166 2.09 30.71 0.12
CA ALA A 166 1.40 29.55 0.66
C ALA A 166 1.61 29.40 2.19
N GLU A 167 2.84 29.59 2.68
CA GLU A 167 3.13 29.56 4.13
C GLU A 167 2.37 30.64 4.90
N ARG A 168 2.28 31.87 4.37
CA ARG A 168 1.48 32.96 4.99
C ARG A 168 0.00 32.64 5.07
N LEU A 169 -0.50 31.82 4.13
CA LEU A 169 -1.87 31.32 4.13
C LEU A 169 -2.04 30.04 4.96
N ASN A 170 -1.01 29.64 5.71
CA ASN A 170 -1.00 28.46 6.57
C ASN A 170 -1.16 27.13 5.80
N HIS A 171 -0.70 27.08 4.55
CA HIS A 171 -0.58 25.84 3.78
C HIS A 171 0.79 25.19 4.01
N LEU A 172 0.84 23.85 3.97
CA LEU A 172 2.10 23.12 4.07
C LEU A 172 2.91 23.32 2.79
N VAL A 173 4.17 23.75 2.92
CA VAL A 173 5.12 23.79 1.80
C VAL A 173 6.18 22.73 1.98
N LEU A 174 6.28 21.80 1.02
CA LEU A 174 7.34 20.80 0.92
C LEU A 174 8.41 21.29 -0.06
N ARG A 175 9.68 21.20 0.30
CA ARG A 175 10.80 21.64 -0.54
C ARG A 175 11.68 20.47 -0.96
N LEU A 176 11.91 20.33 -2.25
CA LEU A 176 12.93 19.43 -2.80
C LEU A 176 14.12 20.27 -3.24
N ASP A 177 15.30 20.04 -2.66
CA ASP A 177 16.51 20.72 -3.10
C ASP A 177 17.06 20.04 -4.36
N PRO A 178 17.01 20.68 -5.55
CA PRO A 178 17.53 20.10 -6.78
C PRO A 178 19.06 20.06 -6.83
N ALA A 179 19.77 20.77 -5.93
CA ALA A 179 21.22 20.70 -5.83
C ALA A 179 21.69 19.49 -5.00
N ALA A 180 20.79 18.85 -4.25
CA ALA A 180 21.11 17.65 -3.51
C ALA A 180 21.34 16.48 -4.48
N SER A 181 22.49 15.81 -4.39
CA SER A 181 22.81 14.64 -5.21
C SER A 181 22.51 13.32 -4.49
N MET A 182 22.28 12.26 -5.27
CA MET A 182 22.08 10.90 -4.74
C MET A 182 23.17 10.47 -3.77
N GLU A 183 24.43 10.81 -4.04
CA GLU A 183 25.59 10.32 -3.30
C GLU A 183 25.86 11.13 -2.02
N GLU A 184 25.47 12.40 -1.99
CA GLU A 184 25.77 13.33 -0.90
C GLU A 184 24.60 13.55 0.08
N SER A 185 23.36 13.21 -0.31
CA SER A 185 22.21 13.35 0.59
C SER A 185 22.31 12.41 1.80
N PRO A 186 22.09 12.93 3.03
CA PRO A 186 22.09 12.11 4.24
C PRO A 186 20.98 11.08 4.20
N THR A 187 21.23 9.92 4.78
CA THR A 187 20.33 8.76 4.78
C THR A 187 19.46 8.72 6.02
N ALA A 188 18.18 8.42 5.84
CA ALA A 188 17.25 8.15 6.93
C ALA A 188 16.79 6.69 6.86
N PHE A 189 17.33 5.83 7.71
CA PHE A 189 16.85 4.46 7.85
C PHE A 189 15.58 4.43 8.69
N VAL A 190 14.52 3.85 8.13
CA VAL A 190 13.20 3.77 8.73
C VAL A 190 12.88 2.33 9.10
N ALA A 191 12.90 2.06 10.40
CA ALA A 191 12.42 0.84 11.02
C ALA A 191 10.92 0.96 11.28
N MET A 192 10.11 0.22 10.50
CA MET A 192 8.65 0.26 10.61
C MET A 192 8.04 -1.10 10.25
N PRO A 193 6.81 -1.40 10.70
CA PRO A 193 6.04 -2.51 10.15
C PRO A 193 5.83 -2.36 8.62
N TYR A 194 5.66 -3.48 7.91
CA TYR A 194 5.37 -3.50 6.47
C TYR A 194 3.94 -4.00 6.21
N GLY A 195 3.27 -3.40 5.23
CA GLY A 195 1.93 -3.78 4.78
C GLY A 195 0.92 -3.96 5.92
N THR A 196 -0.08 -4.80 5.67
CA THR A 196 -1.03 -5.33 6.65
C THR A 196 -0.44 -6.54 7.37
N LYS A 197 -0.40 -6.50 8.71
CA LYS A 197 0.36 -7.46 9.52
C LYS A 197 -0.42 -8.69 9.96
N ALA A 198 -0.15 -9.85 9.40
CA ALA A 198 -0.74 -11.10 9.89
C ALA A 198 -0.46 -11.41 11.38
N ASP A 199 0.66 -10.95 11.95
CA ASP A 199 1.21 -11.51 13.21
C ASP A 199 1.34 -10.57 14.41
N ALA A 200 0.82 -9.34 14.32
CA ALA A 200 0.57 -8.53 15.52
C ALA A 200 -0.85 -8.80 16.03
N THR A 201 -1.12 -8.56 17.32
CA THR A 201 -2.45 -8.72 17.96
C THR A 201 -3.58 -8.47 16.97
N ARG A 202 -4.54 -9.37 16.86
CA ARG A 202 -5.59 -9.47 15.84
C ARG A 202 -6.27 -8.20 15.29
N GLU A 203 -6.24 -7.09 16.02
CA GLU A 203 -6.69 -5.75 15.58
C GLU A 203 -5.67 -5.08 14.62
N MET A 204 -4.39 -5.39 14.76
CA MET A 204 -3.27 -4.90 13.95
C MET A 204 -3.10 -5.66 12.62
N LYS A 205 -3.87 -6.75 12.38
CA LYS A 205 -4.01 -7.42 11.07
C LYS A 205 -4.48 -6.50 9.95
N GLN A 206 -5.06 -5.38 10.33
CA GLN A 206 -5.65 -4.35 9.50
C GLN A 206 -4.81 -3.07 9.43
N PHE A 207 -3.65 -3.03 10.10
CA PHE A 207 -2.82 -1.83 10.12
C PHE A 207 -2.09 -1.67 8.78
N GLU A 208 -2.45 -0.67 7.97
CA GLU A 208 -1.75 -0.40 6.70
C GLU A 208 -0.55 0.52 6.88
N SER A 209 0.61 -0.09 7.11
CA SER A 209 1.87 0.62 7.39
C SER A 209 2.36 1.47 6.22
N ASP A 210 2.04 1.07 5.00
CA ASP A 210 2.42 1.79 3.78
C ASP A 210 1.77 3.19 3.70
N GLN A 211 0.66 3.41 4.40
CA GLN A 211 0.04 4.73 4.50
C GLN A 211 0.94 5.71 5.27
N THR A 212 1.51 5.31 6.42
CA THR A 212 2.46 6.16 7.16
C THR A 212 3.72 6.40 6.32
N TRP A 213 4.22 5.37 5.64
CA TRP A 213 5.40 5.46 4.79
C TRP A 213 5.23 6.50 3.68
N HIS A 214 4.22 6.30 2.83
CA HIS A 214 4.05 7.13 1.64
C HIS A 214 3.49 8.51 1.97
N ARG A 215 2.56 8.63 2.92
CA ARG A 215 1.84 9.89 3.19
C ARG A 215 2.52 10.80 4.20
N VAL A 216 3.35 10.25 5.09
CA VAL A 216 3.98 11.02 6.19
C VAL A 216 5.50 10.99 6.09
N LEU A 217 6.10 9.81 6.14
CA LEU A 217 7.55 9.65 6.28
C LEU A 217 8.30 10.11 5.02
N VAL A 218 7.91 9.62 3.84
CA VAL A 218 8.55 10.00 2.58
C VAL A 218 8.47 11.53 2.36
N PRO A 219 7.30 12.19 2.44
CA PRO A 219 7.21 13.64 2.31
C PRO A 219 8.04 14.42 3.33
N ALA A 220 7.99 14.02 4.61
CA ALA A 220 8.71 14.73 5.67
C ALA A 220 10.24 14.59 5.55
N LEU A 221 10.72 13.39 5.17
CA LEU A 221 12.14 13.12 4.99
C LEU A 221 12.70 13.82 3.76
N LEU A 222 12.00 13.77 2.63
CA LEU A 222 12.40 14.48 1.41
C LEU A 222 12.41 16.01 1.61
N ASP A 223 11.39 16.57 2.26
CA ASP A 223 11.34 18.00 2.64
C ASP A 223 12.47 18.43 3.59
N SER A 224 13.08 17.48 4.28
CA SER A 224 14.19 17.70 5.19
C SER A 224 15.55 17.33 4.58
N GLY A 225 15.59 16.98 3.29
CA GLY A 225 16.81 16.68 2.55
C GLY A 225 17.39 15.27 2.79
N TYR A 226 16.64 14.37 3.45
CA TYR A 226 17.08 13.00 3.65
C TYR A 226 16.67 12.10 2.49
N ARG A 227 17.51 11.10 2.20
CA ARG A 227 17.15 9.93 1.40
C ARG A 227 16.47 8.90 2.31
N PRO A 228 15.15 8.66 2.16
CA PRO A 228 14.44 7.68 2.99
C PRO A 228 14.80 6.25 2.56
N ILE A 229 15.17 5.42 3.52
CA ILE A 229 15.53 4.01 3.32
C ILE A 229 14.62 3.17 4.22
N ARG A 230 13.77 2.33 3.62
CA ARG A 230 13.01 1.30 4.32
C ARG A 230 13.45 -0.07 3.85
N THR A 231 13.65 -1.01 4.78
CA THR A 231 13.91 -2.42 4.45
C THR A 231 12.67 -3.25 4.75
N ASP A 232 12.17 -3.94 3.74
CA ASP A 232 11.03 -4.85 3.87
C ASP A 232 11.55 -6.20 4.40
N LEU A 233 11.54 -6.34 5.72
CA LEU A 233 12.16 -7.47 6.42
C LEU A 233 11.58 -8.84 6.04
N GLU A 234 10.37 -8.94 5.50
CA GLU A 234 9.76 -10.27 5.26
C GLU A 234 10.29 -10.98 4.00
N SER A 235 10.90 -10.28 3.03
CA SER A 235 11.24 -10.88 1.73
C SER A 235 12.58 -11.64 1.67
N GLY A 236 13.24 -11.93 2.80
CA GLY A 236 14.56 -12.59 2.75
C GLY A 236 15.20 -13.01 4.07
N LEU A 237 14.44 -13.22 5.15
CA LEU A 237 15.02 -13.58 6.45
C LEU A 237 15.32 -15.08 6.58
N GLU A 238 16.52 -15.49 6.19
CA GLU A 238 17.18 -16.65 6.83
C GLU A 238 18.37 -16.23 7.72
N THR A 239 18.79 -14.97 7.68
CA THR A 239 19.85 -14.43 8.56
C THR A 239 19.64 -12.95 8.77
N ILE A 240 20.01 -12.44 9.96
CA ILE A 240 20.09 -10.98 10.19
C ILE A 240 20.95 -10.40 9.07
N ASP A 241 20.34 -9.60 8.19
CA ASP A 241 21.04 -9.06 7.06
C ASP A 241 22.15 -8.13 7.57
N THR A 242 23.40 -8.52 7.33
CA THR A 242 24.58 -7.67 7.55
C THR A 242 24.38 -6.23 7.04
N ARG A 243 23.59 -6.04 5.98
CA ARG A 243 23.22 -4.73 5.42
C ARG A 243 22.25 -3.95 6.29
N MET A 244 21.28 -4.62 6.93
CA MET A 244 20.34 -3.98 7.84
C MET A 244 21.07 -3.48 9.09
N LEU A 245 21.89 -4.33 9.72
CA LEU A 245 22.75 -3.89 10.83
C LEU A 245 23.70 -2.76 10.43
N HIS A 246 24.27 -2.84 9.22
CA HIS A 246 25.09 -1.76 8.69
C HIS A 246 24.27 -0.46 8.58
N SER A 247 23.07 -0.51 7.99
CA SER A 247 22.18 0.66 7.83
C SER A 247 21.74 1.25 9.18
N ILE A 248 21.40 0.41 10.17
CA ILE A 248 21.09 0.84 11.55
C ILE A 248 22.28 1.63 12.14
N ASN A 249 23.50 1.13 11.91
CA ASN A 249 24.71 1.75 12.45
C ASN A 249 25.08 3.04 11.71
N THR A 250 25.05 3.04 10.38
CA THR A 250 25.67 4.08 9.54
C THR A 250 24.71 5.16 9.09
N ALA A 251 23.39 4.93 9.10
CA ALA A 251 22.43 5.96 8.71
C ALA A 251 22.56 7.23 9.55
N ASP A 252 22.47 8.37 8.87
CA ASP A 252 22.55 9.71 9.46
C ASP A 252 21.36 9.96 10.40
N LEU A 253 20.20 9.42 10.04
CA LEU A 253 18.99 9.41 10.85
C LEU A 253 18.45 7.98 10.95
N PHE A 254 18.11 7.55 12.16
CA PHE A 254 17.30 6.35 12.39
C PHE A 254 15.89 6.77 12.82
N VAL A 255 14.86 6.25 12.16
CA VAL A 255 13.45 6.50 12.48
C VAL A 255 12.81 5.19 12.90
N ALA A 256 12.23 5.14 14.10
CA ALA A 256 11.44 4.01 14.58
C ALA A 256 9.96 4.39 14.61
N ASP A 257 9.15 3.70 13.80
CA ASP A 257 7.69 3.76 13.87
C ASP A 257 7.17 2.61 14.74
N LEU A 258 6.70 2.94 15.94
CA LEU A 258 6.22 1.99 16.94
C LEU A 258 4.76 1.58 16.74
N ALA A 259 4.15 1.88 15.59
CA ALA A 259 2.71 1.79 15.40
C ALA A 259 2.06 0.44 15.76
N THR A 260 2.77 -0.66 15.55
CA THR A 260 2.27 -2.02 15.83
C THR A 260 3.03 -2.70 16.98
N LEU A 261 3.93 -1.97 17.66
CA LEU A 261 4.88 -2.53 18.62
C LEU A 261 5.61 -3.76 18.08
N ASN A 262 5.99 -3.72 16.79
CA ASN A 262 6.69 -4.80 16.13
C ASN A 262 7.93 -5.22 16.93
N PRO A 263 8.04 -6.48 17.40
CA PRO A 263 9.24 -6.95 18.09
C PRO A 263 10.53 -6.72 17.31
N ASN A 264 10.49 -6.82 15.97
CA ASN A 264 11.65 -6.54 15.12
C ASN A 264 12.05 -5.06 15.17
N VAL A 265 11.10 -4.13 15.06
CA VAL A 265 11.39 -2.68 15.16
C VAL A 265 11.93 -2.32 16.55
N LEU A 266 11.37 -2.92 17.61
CA LEU A 266 11.84 -2.73 18.97
C LEU A 266 13.28 -3.23 19.15
N TRP A 267 13.61 -4.38 18.55
CA TRP A 267 14.97 -4.92 18.53
C TRP A 267 15.94 -3.99 17.78
N GLU A 268 15.58 -3.53 16.59
CA GLU A 268 16.40 -2.61 15.78
C GLU A 268 16.65 -1.28 16.50
N LEU A 269 15.62 -0.73 17.16
CA LEU A 269 15.74 0.45 18.00
C LEU A 269 16.70 0.21 19.17
N GLY A 270 16.62 -0.95 19.82
CA GLY A 270 17.56 -1.35 20.86
C GLY A 270 19.01 -1.41 20.37
N VAL A 271 19.25 -2.00 19.19
CA VAL A 271 20.57 -2.04 18.55
C VAL A 271 21.06 -0.63 18.22
N ARG A 272 20.21 0.23 17.64
CA ARG A 272 20.54 1.63 17.36
C ARG A 272 20.95 2.36 18.64
N HIS A 273 20.16 2.24 19.69
CA HIS A 273 20.41 2.87 20.99
C HIS A 273 21.73 2.39 21.61
N ALA A 274 22.09 1.11 21.45
CA ALA A 274 23.35 0.59 21.95
C ALA A 274 24.56 1.15 21.19
N TRP A 275 24.47 1.25 19.86
CA TRP A 275 25.62 1.62 19.02
C TRP A 275 25.82 3.11 18.83
N ARG A 276 24.75 3.90 18.85
CA ARG A 276 24.79 5.33 18.49
C ARG A 276 24.21 6.19 19.62
N PRO A 277 24.88 7.32 19.94
CA PRO A 277 24.42 8.21 21.02
C PRO A 277 23.19 9.04 20.64
N SER A 278 23.04 9.34 19.34
CA SER A 278 22.09 10.33 18.86
C SER A 278 21.56 10.00 17.45
N ALA A 279 20.69 10.90 16.97
CA ALA A 279 20.07 10.87 15.66
C ALA A 279 19.06 9.74 15.51
N THR A 280 18.25 9.57 16.55
CA THR A 280 17.13 8.64 16.60
C THR A 280 15.82 9.40 16.79
N LEU A 281 14.90 9.24 15.83
CA LEU A 281 13.54 9.74 15.89
C LEU A 281 12.61 8.57 16.22
N ILE A 282 11.79 8.71 17.27
CA ILE A 282 10.78 7.73 17.63
C ILE A 282 9.41 8.35 17.40
N MET A 283 8.54 7.65 16.67
CA MET A 283 7.16 8.06 16.43
C MET A 283 6.18 6.92 16.67
N ALA A 284 4.93 7.29 16.95
CA ALA A 284 3.86 6.33 17.18
C ALA A 284 2.47 6.98 16.93
N PRO A 285 1.46 6.23 16.48
CA PRO A 285 0.07 6.67 16.52
C PRO A 285 -0.35 7.00 17.96
N HIS A 286 -1.27 7.96 18.10
CA HIS A 286 -1.70 8.49 19.39
C HIS A 286 -2.29 7.47 20.38
N TRP A 287 -2.79 6.32 19.91
CA TRP A 287 -3.29 5.24 20.77
C TRP A 287 -2.21 4.27 21.27
N VAL A 288 -1.03 4.30 20.69
CA VAL A 288 0.02 3.33 21.04
C VAL A 288 0.61 3.69 22.39
N ALA A 289 0.64 2.71 23.28
CA ALA A 289 1.37 2.75 24.55
C ALA A 289 2.71 2.01 24.39
N PRO A 290 3.84 2.72 24.25
CA PRO A 290 5.15 2.10 24.13
C PRO A 290 5.57 1.38 25.42
N PRO A 291 6.46 0.37 25.33
CA PRO A 291 7.05 -0.27 26.51
C PRO A 291 7.67 0.74 27.48
N PHE A 292 7.61 0.44 28.77
CA PHE A 292 8.05 1.34 29.86
C PHE A 292 9.45 1.93 29.64
N ASP A 293 10.41 1.14 29.17
CA ASP A 293 11.79 1.57 28.94
C ASP A 293 11.93 2.64 27.84
N LEU A 294 10.97 2.72 26.90
CA LEU A 294 10.91 3.77 25.88
C LEU A 294 10.12 5.01 26.34
N GLY A 295 9.38 4.92 27.45
CA GLY A 295 8.48 5.99 27.91
C GLY A 295 9.19 7.27 28.35
N ARG A 296 10.53 7.22 28.53
CA ARG A 296 11.35 8.41 28.84
C ARG A 296 11.95 9.09 27.60
N ASN A 297 11.88 8.43 26.44
CA ASN A 297 12.34 9.02 25.20
C ASN A 297 11.29 10.00 24.65
N PRO A 298 11.70 11.08 23.97
CA PRO A 298 10.76 11.93 23.26
C PRO A 298 10.12 11.16 22.10
N ILE A 299 8.84 10.82 22.24
CA ILE A 299 8.05 10.14 21.19
C ILE A 299 7.15 11.14 20.50
N ARG A 300 7.18 11.10 19.17
CA ARG A 300 6.35 11.94 18.30
C ARG A 300 5.04 11.23 17.98
N TYR A 301 3.99 11.63 18.68
CA TYR A 301 2.66 11.07 18.48
C TYR A 301 1.95 11.75 17.31
N TYR A 302 1.30 10.94 16.47
CA TYR A 302 0.53 11.43 15.33
C TYR A 302 -0.86 10.78 15.26
N LYS A 303 -1.81 11.48 14.63
CA LYS A 303 -3.15 10.98 14.38
C LYS A 303 -3.18 10.23 13.04
N ARG A 304 -3.95 9.15 12.97
CA ARG A 304 -4.29 8.37 11.77
C ARG A 304 -5.45 7.42 12.11
N GLU A 305 -5.96 6.66 11.17
CA GLU A 305 -6.84 5.50 11.42
C GLU A 305 -6.06 4.21 11.16
N MET A 306 -6.62 3.01 11.40
CA MET A 306 -5.87 1.75 11.20
C MET A 306 -5.44 1.53 9.74
N HIS A 307 -6.36 1.76 8.80
CA HIS A 307 -6.21 1.46 7.37
C HIS A 307 -5.73 2.63 6.54
N GLU A 308 -5.83 3.86 7.04
CA GLU A 308 -5.55 5.06 6.27
C GLU A 308 -4.98 6.21 7.11
N VAL A 309 -4.36 7.15 6.41
CA VAL A 309 -3.95 8.43 6.96
C VAL A 309 -4.67 9.50 6.15
N GLY A 310 -5.69 10.15 6.72
CA GLY A 310 -6.41 11.24 6.06
C GLY A 310 -5.49 12.40 5.67
N ASP A 311 -5.91 13.24 4.71
CA ASP A 311 -5.10 14.37 4.21
C ASP A 311 -4.63 15.30 5.35
N ARG A 312 -5.57 15.70 6.20
CA ARG A 312 -5.30 16.55 7.37
C ARG A 312 -4.31 15.91 8.33
N ASP A 313 -4.53 14.65 8.69
CA ASP A 313 -3.67 13.91 9.61
C ASP A 313 -2.25 13.75 9.04
N ALA A 314 -2.12 13.54 7.72
CA ALA A 314 -0.82 13.51 7.05
C ALA A 314 -0.10 14.86 7.14
N VAL A 315 -0.80 15.96 6.83
CA VAL A 315 -0.24 17.33 6.90
C VAL A 315 0.18 17.69 8.33
N GLU A 316 -0.66 17.39 9.33
CA GLU A 316 -0.36 17.63 10.75
C GLU A 316 0.84 16.78 11.21
N ALA A 317 0.92 15.52 10.81
CA ALA A 317 2.05 14.65 11.12
C ALA A 317 3.36 15.17 10.50
N ILE A 318 3.36 15.57 9.23
CA ILE A 318 4.56 16.14 8.57
C ILE A 318 5.01 17.43 9.28
N ARG A 319 4.07 18.32 9.62
CA ARG A 319 4.36 19.56 10.38
C ARG A 319 4.98 19.26 11.74
N MET A 320 4.48 18.23 12.41
CA MET A 320 4.97 17.80 13.72
C MET A 320 6.40 17.22 13.64
N LEU A 321 6.73 16.48 12.57
CA LEU A 321 8.05 15.89 12.39
C LEU A 321 9.12 16.91 11.97
N ARG A 322 8.75 17.90 11.16
CA ARG A 322 9.67 18.86 10.51
C ARG A 322 10.70 19.51 11.47
N PRO A 323 10.33 20.04 12.65
CA PRO A 323 11.32 20.64 13.57
C PRO A 323 12.40 19.65 14.01
N THR A 324 12.03 18.38 14.24
CA THR A 324 12.96 17.35 14.70
C THR A 324 13.87 16.88 13.57
N LEU A 325 13.35 16.81 12.35
CA LEU A 325 14.12 16.41 11.17
C LEU A 325 15.16 17.46 10.76
N ARG A 326 14.85 18.75 10.92
CA ARG A 326 15.74 19.87 10.57
C ARG A 326 16.75 20.26 11.67
N GLU A 327 16.69 19.61 12.83
CA GLU A 327 17.60 19.90 13.94
C GLU A 327 19.03 19.42 13.64
N THR A 328 19.97 20.36 13.54
CA THR A 328 21.38 20.11 13.18
C THR A 328 22.28 19.74 14.36
N LYS A 329 21.85 19.98 15.61
CA LYS A 329 22.56 19.60 16.83
C LYS A 329 21.66 18.72 17.69
N ARG A 330 21.96 17.43 17.79
CA ARG A 330 21.26 16.51 18.68
C ARG A 330 22.17 16.16 19.85
N GLY A 331 21.67 16.38 21.08
CA GLY A 331 22.24 15.76 22.27
C GLY A 331 22.08 14.23 22.21
N ALA A 332 22.55 13.52 23.24
CA ALA A 332 22.26 12.09 23.33
C ALA A 332 20.75 11.87 23.44
N ASP A 333 20.16 11.16 22.49
CA ASP A 333 18.75 10.75 22.48
C ASP A 333 18.58 9.25 22.79
N SER A 334 19.69 8.52 22.90
CA SER A 334 19.74 7.14 23.35
C SER A 334 19.70 7.03 24.90
N PRO A 335 18.83 6.18 25.47
CA PRO A 335 18.76 5.93 26.90
C PRO A 335 20.00 5.21 27.43
N VAL A 336 20.66 4.39 26.60
CA VAL A 336 21.92 3.71 26.97
C VAL A 336 23.01 4.74 27.24
N TRP A 337 23.10 5.74 26.37
CA TRP A 337 24.10 6.79 26.43
C TRP A 337 23.78 7.87 27.46
N ALA A 338 22.51 8.10 27.74
CA ALA A 338 22.08 8.94 28.86
C ALA A 338 22.55 8.37 30.21
N VAL A 339 22.52 7.03 30.36
CA VAL A 339 23.01 6.35 31.58
C VAL A 339 24.53 6.21 31.59
N PHE A 340 25.14 5.91 30.43
CA PHE A 340 26.58 5.70 30.29
C PHE A 340 27.21 6.71 29.31
N PRO A 341 27.38 7.98 29.71
CA PRO A 341 27.83 9.05 28.81
C PRO A 341 29.30 8.91 28.35
N GLN A 342 30.06 7.98 28.92
CA GLN A 342 31.46 7.73 28.57
C GLN A 342 31.65 6.58 27.57
N LEU A 343 30.57 5.98 27.05
CA LEU A 343 30.69 4.98 25.99
C LEU A 343 31.34 5.57 24.74
N GLU A 344 31.96 4.71 23.93
CA GLU A 344 32.47 5.07 22.60
C GLU A 344 31.55 4.53 21.50
N PRO A 345 31.18 5.33 20.47
CA PRO A 345 30.20 4.88 19.49
C PRO A 345 30.75 3.71 18.69
N VAL A 346 29.97 2.65 18.57
CA VAL A 346 30.31 1.55 17.66
C VAL A 346 30.10 2.09 16.25
N ARG A 347 31.18 2.14 15.46
CA ARG A 347 31.14 2.50 14.04
C ARG A 347 31.59 1.30 13.23
N LEU A 348 30.68 0.74 12.45
CA LEU A 348 31.03 -0.37 11.57
C LEU A 348 31.92 0.14 10.41
N PRO A 349 32.89 -0.68 9.93
CA PRO A 349 33.73 -0.32 8.80
C PRO A 349 32.88 0.01 7.57
N ALA A 350 33.33 0.97 6.78
CA ALA A 350 32.63 1.40 5.58
C ALA A 350 32.85 0.48 4.37
N ASP A 351 33.47 -0.68 4.60
CA ASP A 351 33.99 -1.63 3.60
C ASP A 351 32.94 -2.64 3.10
N TYR A 352 31.68 -2.47 3.50
CA TYR A 352 30.59 -3.17 2.82
C TYR A 352 30.35 -2.47 1.49
N ASP A 353 30.43 -3.21 0.38
CA ASP A 353 30.37 -2.71 -1.01
C ASP A 353 29.27 -1.64 -1.19
N ARG A 354 29.68 -0.36 -1.09
CA ARG A 354 28.75 0.77 -1.06
C ARG A 354 28.01 0.90 -2.38
N GLU A 355 28.67 0.56 -3.48
CA GLU A 355 28.06 0.59 -4.80
C GLU A 355 27.01 -0.52 -4.92
N LEU A 356 27.31 -1.73 -4.44
CA LEU A 356 26.30 -2.79 -4.36
C LEU A 356 25.12 -2.38 -3.48
N ILE A 357 25.36 -1.79 -2.29
CA ILE A 357 24.28 -1.31 -1.42
C ILE A 357 23.43 -0.26 -2.14
N ALA A 358 24.06 0.77 -2.71
CA ALA A 358 23.36 1.85 -3.41
C ALA A 358 22.55 1.31 -4.59
N ARG A 359 23.11 0.37 -5.36
CA ARG A 359 22.43 -0.30 -6.47
C ARG A 359 21.22 -1.11 -6.00
N LEU A 360 21.37 -1.92 -4.94
CA LEU A 360 20.26 -2.69 -4.37
C LEU A 360 19.17 -1.77 -3.78
N GLN A 361 19.57 -0.64 -3.20
CA GLN A 361 18.63 0.37 -2.70
C GLN A 361 17.84 1.01 -3.85
N ARG A 362 18.53 1.47 -4.91
CA ARG A 362 17.88 1.97 -6.14
C ARG A 362 16.87 0.97 -6.69
N ARG A 363 17.28 -0.30 -6.85
CA ARG A 363 16.39 -1.35 -7.36
C ARG A 363 15.14 -1.53 -6.49
N ARG A 364 15.29 -1.48 -5.16
CA ARG A 364 14.16 -1.57 -4.23
C ARG A 364 13.23 -0.35 -4.33
N GLU A 365 13.79 0.85 -4.43
CA GLU A 365 13.03 2.09 -4.62
C GLU A 365 12.21 2.03 -5.91
N GLU A 366 12.80 1.57 -7.02
CA GLU A 366 12.12 1.39 -8.30
C GLU A 366 10.95 0.38 -8.22
N ILE A 367 11.17 -0.79 -7.60
CA ILE A 367 10.11 -1.82 -7.43
C ILE A 367 8.97 -1.28 -6.56
N SER A 368 9.32 -0.63 -5.44
CA SER A 368 8.33 -0.06 -4.52
C SER A 368 7.52 1.04 -5.19
N LEU A 369 8.18 1.91 -5.96
CA LEU A 369 7.54 2.98 -6.71
C LEU A 369 6.60 2.42 -7.78
N ALA A 370 7.07 1.46 -8.58
CA ALA A 370 6.24 0.83 -9.61
C ALA A 370 5.00 0.15 -9.00
N ALA A 371 5.15 -0.57 -7.89
CA ALA A 371 4.03 -1.18 -7.18
C ALA A 371 3.05 -0.14 -6.62
N ALA A 372 3.54 0.93 -5.98
CA ALA A 372 2.71 2.00 -5.44
C ALA A 372 1.95 2.77 -6.53
N MET A 373 2.57 2.93 -7.69
CA MET A 373 1.98 3.57 -8.87
C MET A 373 1.12 2.62 -9.72
N ARG A 374 1.02 1.34 -9.33
CA ARG A 374 0.31 0.29 -10.07
C ARG A 374 0.84 0.14 -11.52
N ASP A 375 2.13 0.42 -11.74
CA ASP A 375 2.80 0.38 -13.04
C ASP A 375 3.27 -1.05 -13.35
N VAL A 376 2.36 -1.84 -13.90
CA VAL A 376 2.55 -3.27 -14.20
C VAL A 376 3.63 -3.47 -15.26
N GLU A 377 3.68 -2.61 -16.28
CA GLU A 377 4.69 -2.69 -17.33
C GLU A 377 6.10 -2.48 -16.75
N ARG A 378 6.27 -1.47 -15.88
CA ARG A 378 7.56 -1.25 -15.20
C ARG A 378 7.94 -2.41 -14.29
N LEU A 379 6.99 -3.00 -13.55
CA LEU A 379 7.25 -4.18 -12.72
C LEU A 379 7.76 -5.37 -13.54
N LEU A 380 7.19 -5.61 -14.72
CA LEU A 380 7.64 -6.68 -15.62
C LEU A 380 9.01 -6.39 -16.26
N ALA A 381 9.28 -5.14 -16.62
CA ALA A 381 10.60 -4.72 -17.08
C ALA A 381 11.66 -4.93 -15.99
N LEU A 382 11.36 -4.52 -14.74
CA LEU A 382 12.21 -4.75 -13.57
C LEU A 382 12.50 -6.24 -13.34
N ALA A 383 11.50 -7.12 -13.50
CA ALA A 383 11.72 -8.56 -13.36
C ALA A 383 12.69 -9.10 -14.41
N SER A 384 12.65 -8.58 -15.63
CA SER A 384 13.60 -8.94 -16.70
C SER A 384 15.00 -8.42 -16.41
N GLU A 385 15.13 -7.15 -16.01
CA GLU A 385 16.40 -6.53 -15.63
C GLU A 385 17.10 -7.30 -14.49
N VAL A 386 16.37 -7.64 -13.43
CA VAL A 386 16.91 -8.42 -12.30
C VAL A 386 17.45 -9.78 -12.76
N ARG A 387 16.76 -10.47 -13.67
CA ARG A 387 17.22 -11.76 -14.21
C ARG A 387 18.49 -11.63 -15.06
N GLU A 388 18.68 -10.50 -15.74
CA GLU A 388 19.83 -10.25 -16.62
C GLU A 388 21.06 -9.74 -15.86
N GLU A 389 20.87 -8.95 -14.81
CA GLU A 389 21.96 -8.28 -14.07
C GLU A 389 22.87 -9.24 -13.29
N GLY A 390 22.36 -10.41 -12.90
CA GLY A 390 23.11 -11.41 -12.14
C GLY A 390 23.63 -10.87 -10.80
N LEU A 391 22.75 -10.27 -9.99
CA LEU A 391 23.11 -9.89 -8.61
C LEU A 391 23.39 -11.19 -7.81
N PRO A 392 23.91 -11.10 -6.57
CA PRO A 392 23.99 -12.29 -5.73
C PRO A 392 22.63 -13.00 -5.66
N ASP A 393 22.62 -14.33 -5.86
CA ASP A 393 21.40 -15.15 -6.02
C ASP A 393 20.34 -14.90 -4.93
N SER A 394 20.76 -14.59 -3.70
CA SER A 394 19.85 -14.22 -2.62
C SER A 394 19.07 -12.91 -2.88
N SER A 395 19.73 -11.91 -3.47
CA SER A 395 19.12 -10.60 -3.80
C SER A 395 18.18 -10.71 -5.00
N ASP A 396 18.55 -11.46 -6.05
CA ASP A 396 17.68 -11.67 -7.22
C ASP A 396 16.37 -12.34 -6.81
N ARG A 397 16.46 -13.41 -6.01
CA ARG A 397 15.28 -14.10 -5.48
C ARG A 397 14.39 -13.18 -4.66
N MET A 398 14.98 -12.31 -3.83
CA MET A 398 14.23 -11.33 -3.03
C MET A 398 13.46 -10.34 -3.91
N PHE A 399 14.11 -9.74 -4.92
CA PHE A 399 13.44 -8.76 -5.78
C PHE A 399 12.37 -9.40 -6.67
N LEU A 400 12.65 -10.58 -7.24
CA LEU A 400 11.66 -11.32 -8.01
C LEU A 400 10.45 -11.72 -7.14
N GLU A 401 10.67 -12.12 -5.89
CA GLU A 401 9.59 -12.39 -4.95
C GLU A 401 8.74 -11.13 -4.71
N GLN A 402 9.36 -9.98 -4.42
CA GLN A 402 8.66 -8.72 -4.23
C GLN A 402 7.83 -8.31 -5.46
N ILE A 403 8.43 -8.40 -6.66
CA ILE A 403 7.74 -8.07 -7.92
C ILE A 403 6.57 -9.04 -8.16
N GLY A 404 6.79 -10.34 -8.02
CA GLY A 404 5.75 -11.35 -8.23
C GLY A 404 4.58 -11.18 -7.26
N LEU A 405 4.85 -10.91 -5.98
CA LEU A 405 3.82 -10.62 -4.97
C LEU A 405 3.07 -9.31 -5.28
N ALA A 406 3.76 -8.27 -5.74
CA ALA A 406 3.13 -7.01 -6.16
C ALA A 406 2.17 -7.24 -7.34
N LEU A 407 2.58 -8.01 -8.35
CA LEU A 407 1.74 -8.36 -9.50
C LEU A 407 0.48 -9.12 -9.08
N VAL A 408 0.60 -10.11 -8.18
CA VAL A 408 -0.57 -10.84 -7.63
C VAL A 408 -1.54 -9.89 -6.93
N ARG A 409 -1.03 -8.95 -6.12
CA ARG A 409 -1.85 -7.94 -5.42
C ARG A 409 -2.56 -7.00 -6.38
N LEU A 410 -1.94 -6.66 -7.51
CA LEU A 410 -2.52 -5.84 -8.57
C LEU A 410 -3.47 -6.63 -9.50
N ASN A 411 -3.82 -7.86 -9.15
CA ASN A 411 -4.68 -8.77 -9.91
C ASN A 411 -4.07 -9.31 -11.24
N HIS A 412 -2.76 -9.10 -11.46
CA HIS A 412 -1.99 -9.69 -12.56
C HIS A 412 -1.44 -11.07 -12.17
N ARG A 413 -2.37 -12.00 -11.90
CA ARG A 413 -2.09 -13.28 -11.25
C ARG A 413 -1.22 -14.21 -12.10
N GLU A 414 -1.39 -14.21 -13.43
CA GLU A 414 -0.64 -15.11 -14.31
C GLU A 414 0.82 -14.66 -14.47
N GLU A 415 1.04 -13.36 -14.63
CA GLU A 415 2.36 -12.76 -14.67
C GLU A 415 3.07 -12.89 -13.32
N GLY A 416 2.35 -12.61 -12.22
CA GLY A 416 2.84 -12.85 -10.86
C GLY A 416 3.24 -14.31 -10.65
N ARG A 417 2.39 -15.27 -11.04
CA ARG A 417 2.69 -16.70 -11.00
C ARG A 417 3.95 -17.06 -11.80
N SER A 418 4.10 -16.50 -13.00
CA SER A 418 5.29 -16.72 -13.85
C SER A 418 6.58 -16.25 -13.18
N VAL A 419 6.54 -15.09 -12.50
CA VAL A 419 7.67 -14.57 -11.73
C VAL A 419 7.97 -15.43 -10.49
N LEU A 420 6.94 -15.88 -9.77
CA LEU A 420 7.09 -16.63 -8.52
C LEU A 420 7.44 -18.11 -8.72
N ALA A 421 7.02 -18.75 -9.82
CA ALA A 421 7.19 -20.20 -10.02
C ALA A 421 8.64 -20.70 -9.83
N PRO A 422 9.67 -20.07 -10.43
CA PRO A 422 11.06 -20.54 -10.23
C PRO A 422 11.53 -20.43 -8.78
N LEU A 423 11.04 -19.44 -8.03
CA LEU A 423 11.39 -19.23 -6.62
C LEU A 423 10.74 -20.30 -5.74
N VAL A 424 9.48 -20.62 -6.04
CA VAL A 424 8.70 -21.66 -5.38
C VAL A 424 9.31 -23.04 -5.61
N ASP A 425 9.78 -23.33 -6.82
CA ASP A 425 10.47 -24.58 -7.16
C ASP A 425 11.83 -24.70 -6.46
N ALA A 426 12.52 -23.57 -6.24
CA ALA A 426 13.78 -23.52 -5.51
C ALA A 426 13.60 -23.67 -3.98
N ASP A 427 12.48 -23.24 -3.41
CA ASP A 427 12.14 -23.36 -1.98
C ASP A 427 11.64 -24.77 -1.61
N THR A 428 12.51 -25.77 -1.82
CA THR A 428 12.21 -27.18 -1.49
C THR A 428 12.01 -27.43 0.02
N GLY A 429 12.53 -26.53 0.85
CA GLY A 429 12.34 -26.56 2.30
C GLY A 429 10.96 -26.08 2.75
N LEU A 430 10.19 -25.42 1.86
CA LEU A 430 8.94 -24.72 2.17
C LEU A 430 9.10 -23.65 3.26
N SER A 431 10.30 -23.07 3.34
CA SER A 431 10.69 -22.08 4.34
C SER A 431 10.01 -20.73 4.13
N ARG A 432 9.61 -20.43 2.89
CA ARG A 432 9.00 -19.15 2.51
C ARG A 432 7.48 -19.26 2.49
N VAL A 433 6.89 -19.31 3.68
CA VAL A 433 5.44 -19.54 3.87
C VAL A 433 4.57 -18.62 3.01
N ARG A 434 4.84 -17.30 3.03
CA ARG A 434 4.08 -16.31 2.27
C ARG A 434 4.18 -16.52 0.75
N LEU A 435 5.38 -16.79 0.24
CA LEU A 435 5.62 -17.12 -1.17
C LEU A 435 4.77 -18.33 -1.60
N GLN A 436 4.80 -19.41 -0.80
CA GLN A 436 4.06 -20.64 -1.08
C GLN A 436 2.54 -20.43 -1.05
N GLN A 437 2.03 -19.69 -0.05
CA GLN A 437 0.62 -19.33 0.06
C GLN A 437 0.14 -18.50 -1.14
N GLN A 438 0.90 -17.47 -1.51
CA GLN A 438 0.52 -16.58 -2.62
C GLN A 438 0.61 -17.26 -3.98
N TYR A 439 1.59 -18.15 -4.18
CA TYR A 439 1.62 -19.01 -5.36
C TYR A 439 0.41 -19.94 -5.42
N ALA A 440 0.04 -20.60 -4.31
CA ALA A 440 -1.16 -21.42 -4.24
C ALA A 440 -2.44 -20.61 -4.52
N PHE A 441 -2.51 -19.37 -4.04
CA PHE A 441 -3.61 -18.45 -4.37
C PHE A 441 -3.74 -18.20 -5.88
N THR A 442 -2.62 -18.04 -6.61
CA THR A 442 -2.68 -17.92 -8.07
C THR A 442 -3.22 -19.17 -8.75
N LEU A 443 -2.89 -20.38 -8.26
CA LEU A 443 -3.40 -21.65 -8.78
C LEU A 443 -4.91 -21.79 -8.55
N ILE A 444 -5.41 -21.40 -7.38
CA ILE A 444 -6.84 -21.46 -7.01
C ILE A 444 -7.73 -20.63 -7.96
N HIS A 445 -7.17 -19.53 -8.46
CA HIS A 445 -7.86 -18.58 -9.32
C HIS A 445 -7.45 -18.67 -10.79
N ARG A 446 -6.68 -19.68 -11.17
CA ARG A 446 -6.18 -19.81 -12.53
C ARG A 446 -7.32 -20.20 -13.48
N PRO A 447 -7.53 -19.46 -14.59
CA PRO A 447 -8.51 -19.81 -15.60
C PRO A 447 -8.08 -21.06 -16.37
N GLY A 448 -9.03 -21.73 -17.02
CA GLY A 448 -8.80 -22.93 -17.81
C GLY A 448 -10.07 -23.74 -17.99
N THR A 449 -9.99 -24.83 -18.75
CA THR A 449 -11.08 -25.81 -18.84
C THR A 449 -11.40 -26.40 -17.46
N PRO A 450 -12.61 -26.95 -17.23
CA PRO A 450 -12.95 -27.59 -15.96
C PRO A 450 -11.90 -28.62 -15.49
N ARG A 451 -11.34 -29.40 -16.42
CA ARG A 451 -10.34 -30.41 -16.07
C ARG A 451 -8.99 -29.81 -15.69
N GLU A 452 -8.56 -28.75 -16.36
CA GLU A 452 -7.32 -28.01 -16.02
C GLU A 452 -7.46 -27.31 -14.67
N ARG A 453 -8.58 -26.62 -14.44
CA ARG A 453 -8.90 -25.96 -13.18
C ARG A 453 -8.89 -26.95 -12.02
N LEU A 454 -9.47 -28.14 -12.19
CA LEU A 454 -9.41 -29.20 -11.17
C LEU A 454 -7.96 -29.59 -10.86
N SER A 455 -7.10 -29.71 -11.87
CA SER A 455 -5.68 -30.00 -11.69
C SER A 455 -4.97 -28.90 -10.89
N TYR A 456 -5.20 -27.62 -11.21
CA TYR A 456 -4.59 -26.50 -10.48
C TYR A 456 -5.04 -26.45 -9.01
N LEU A 457 -6.31 -26.73 -8.74
CA LEU A 457 -6.85 -26.77 -7.38
C LEU A 457 -6.23 -27.91 -6.56
N ARG A 458 -6.02 -29.09 -7.16
CA ARG A 458 -5.34 -30.22 -6.51
C ARG A 458 -3.85 -29.94 -6.25
N GLU A 459 -3.19 -29.25 -7.17
CA GLU A 459 -1.82 -28.80 -6.98
C GLU A 459 -1.72 -27.82 -5.79
N ALA A 460 -2.61 -26.83 -5.74
CA ALA A 460 -2.69 -25.88 -4.62
C ALA A 460 -2.96 -26.59 -3.29
N GLU A 461 -3.94 -27.50 -3.25
CA GLU A 461 -4.28 -28.27 -2.06
C GLU A 461 -3.10 -29.11 -1.54
N ASN A 462 -2.37 -29.80 -2.44
CA ASN A 462 -1.22 -30.61 -2.05
C ASN A 462 -0.05 -29.75 -1.56
N ARG A 463 0.20 -28.60 -2.21
CA ARG A 463 1.23 -27.66 -1.78
C ARG A 463 0.94 -27.11 -0.38
N LEU A 464 -0.29 -26.66 -0.14
CA LEU A 464 -0.70 -26.12 1.16
C LEU A 464 -0.68 -27.18 2.26
N ARG A 465 -1.01 -28.45 1.93
CA ARG A 465 -0.87 -29.58 2.86
C ARG A 465 0.61 -29.80 3.25
N LEU A 466 1.52 -29.81 2.29
CA LEU A 466 2.96 -29.97 2.58
C LEU A 466 3.51 -28.78 3.38
N LEU A 467 2.98 -27.58 3.14
CA LEU A 467 3.35 -26.39 3.89
C LEU A 467 2.90 -26.49 5.36
N ASP A 468 1.66 -26.93 5.60
CA ASP A 468 1.15 -27.17 6.95
C ASP A 468 1.92 -28.26 7.70
N ASP A 469 2.34 -29.34 7.02
CA ASP A 469 3.17 -30.40 7.63
C ASP A 469 4.50 -29.84 8.19
N ARG A 470 5.00 -28.72 7.66
CA ARG A 470 6.23 -28.03 8.07
C ARG A 470 5.99 -26.87 9.04
N HIS A 471 4.91 -26.14 8.81
CA HIS A 471 4.54 -24.91 9.49
C HIS A 471 3.07 -25.00 9.93
N PRO A 472 2.79 -25.79 10.99
CA PRO A 472 1.42 -26.05 11.43
C PRO A 472 0.74 -24.81 12.01
N ASP A 473 -0.57 -24.90 12.19
CA ASP A 473 -1.41 -23.92 12.89
C ASP A 473 -1.52 -22.53 12.20
N SER A 474 -1.34 -22.47 10.88
CA SER A 474 -1.61 -21.26 10.09
C SER A 474 -3.07 -21.23 9.60
N SER A 475 -3.89 -20.32 10.14
CA SER A 475 -5.25 -20.07 9.63
C SER A 475 -5.29 -19.77 8.12
N GLU A 476 -4.35 -18.96 7.62
CA GLU A 476 -4.26 -18.60 6.19
C GLU A 476 -4.07 -19.84 5.29
N THR A 477 -3.05 -20.66 5.57
CA THR A 477 -2.80 -21.94 4.89
C THR A 477 -4.04 -22.84 4.88
N TRP A 478 -4.72 -22.98 6.02
CA TRP A 478 -5.94 -23.79 6.11
C TRP A 478 -7.12 -23.18 5.34
N GLY A 479 -7.28 -21.86 5.38
CA GLY A 479 -8.29 -21.12 4.62
C GLY A 479 -8.11 -21.29 3.12
N LEU A 480 -6.88 -21.12 2.61
CA LEU A 480 -6.54 -21.35 1.20
C LEU A 480 -6.77 -22.81 0.80
N ARG A 481 -6.42 -23.77 1.67
CA ARG A 481 -6.64 -25.21 1.41
C ARG A 481 -8.13 -25.53 1.33
N GLY A 482 -8.92 -24.95 2.23
CA GLY A 482 -10.39 -25.04 2.21
C GLY A 482 -10.99 -24.43 0.94
N SER A 483 -10.47 -23.28 0.49
CA SER A 483 -10.88 -22.62 -0.74
C SER A 483 -10.60 -23.48 -1.98
N ALA A 484 -9.39 -24.04 -2.06
CA ALA A 484 -9.01 -24.98 -3.12
C ALA A 484 -9.93 -26.21 -3.15
N ALA A 485 -10.14 -26.84 -1.99
CA ALA A 485 -10.98 -28.04 -1.87
C ALA A 485 -12.46 -27.76 -2.19
N LYS A 486 -13.01 -26.64 -1.72
CA LYS A 486 -14.39 -26.22 -1.99
C LYS A 486 -14.62 -25.93 -3.47
N ARG A 487 -13.73 -25.18 -4.12
CA ARG A 487 -13.83 -24.93 -5.58
C ARG A 487 -13.66 -26.22 -6.38
N ALA A 488 -12.83 -27.15 -5.91
CA ALA A 488 -12.69 -28.45 -6.55
C ALA A 488 -13.99 -29.27 -6.42
N LEU A 489 -14.68 -29.20 -5.28
CA LEU A 489 -16.00 -29.80 -5.07
C LEU A 489 -17.05 -29.20 -6.01
N GLU A 490 -17.12 -27.87 -6.11
CA GLU A 490 -18.05 -27.16 -7.02
C GLU A 490 -17.84 -27.58 -8.48
N LEU A 491 -16.59 -27.69 -8.90
CA LEU A 491 -16.24 -28.09 -10.25
C LEU A 491 -16.48 -29.57 -10.52
N ALA A 492 -16.20 -30.43 -9.53
CA ALA A 492 -16.49 -31.86 -9.59
C ALA A 492 -18.00 -32.13 -9.68
N LEU A 493 -18.83 -31.30 -9.04
CA LEU A 493 -20.29 -31.31 -9.19
C LEU A 493 -20.72 -30.97 -10.62
N GLU A 494 -20.13 -29.93 -11.22
CA GLU A 494 -20.43 -29.48 -12.59
C GLU A 494 -20.12 -30.56 -13.64
N ILE A 495 -19.00 -31.26 -13.49
CA ILE A 495 -18.56 -32.30 -14.43
C ILE A 495 -19.04 -33.72 -14.08
N GLY A 496 -19.79 -33.88 -12.97
CA GLY A 496 -20.32 -35.17 -12.54
C GLY A 496 -19.29 -36.14 -11.93
N GLU A 497 -18.16 -35.64 -11.43
CA GLU A 497 -17.06 -36.41 -10.82
C GLU A 497 -16.98 -36.27 -9.29
N MET A 498 -17.98 -35.66 -8.64
CA MET A 498 -17.97 -35.44 -7.18
C MET A 498 -17.89 -36.74 -6.38
N ASN A 499 -17.09 -36.72 -5.31
CA ASN A 499 -17.12 -37.72 -4.24
C ASN A 499 -17.24 -37.07 -2.85
N SER A 500 -17.70 -37.84 -1.85
CA SER A 500 -17.87 -37.35 -0.47
C SER A 500 -16.56 -36.91 0.20
N ALA A 501 -15.42 -37.49 -0.21
CA ALA A 501 -14.13 -37.15 0.37
C ALA A 501 -13.69 -35.71 0.03
N ASP A 502 -14.18 -35.12 -1.07
CA ASP A 502 -13.90 -33.73 -1.42
C ASP A 502 -14.56 -32.75 -0.44
N LEU A 503 -15.82 -33.02 -0.10
CA LEU A 503 -16.57 -32.26 0.92
C LEU A 503 -15.92 -32.40 2.30
N ASP A 504 -15.50 -33.61 2.67
CA ASP A 504 -14.83 -33.85 3.95
C ASP A 504 -13.50 -33.11 4.07
N ARG A 505 -12.71 -33.04 2.99
CA ARG A 505 -11.44 -32.28 2.98
C ARG A 505 -11.67 -30.78 3.09
N ALA A 506 -12.68 -30.23 2.44
CA ALA A 506 -13.03 -28.81 2.57
C ALA A 506 -13.48 -28.48 3.99
N ILE A 507 -14.34 -29.32 4.59
CA ILE A 507 -14.79 -29.16 5.98
C ILE A 507 -13.62 -29.25 6.96
N ASP A 508 -12.77 -30.28 6.84
CA ASP A 508 -11.59 -30.44 7.71
C ASP A 508 -10.66 -29.22 7.63
N ALA A 509 -10.37 -28.73 6.42
CA ALA A 509 -9.51 -27.56 6.24
C ALA A 509 -10.09 -26.31 6.91
N TYR A 510 -11.36 -25.97 6.67
CA TYR A 510 -11.97 -24.79 7.29
C TYR A 510 -12.14 -24.91 8.80
N ARG A 511 -12.45 -26.11 9.32
CA ARG A 511 -12.49 -26.37 10.78
C ARG A 511 -11.12 -26.16 11.42
N ARG A 512 -10.05 -26.67 10.81
CA ARG A 512 -8.69 -26.47 11.31
C ARG A 512 -8.25 -25.01 11.22
N GLY A 513 -8.60 -24.30 10.15
CA GLY A 513 -8.35 -22.85 10.05
C GLY A 513 -9.05 -22.07 11.16
N THR A 514 -10.32 -22.39 11.42
CA THR A 514 -11.09 -21.79 12.52
C THR A 514 -10.47 -22.09 13.88
N ALA A 515 -9.99 -23.31 14.10
CA ALA A 515 -9.35 -23.70 15.36
C ALA A 515 -7.99 -23.01 15.56
N ALA A 516 -7.21 -22.85 14.48
CA ALA A 516 -5.91 -22.18 14.49
C ALA A 516 -6.05 -20.69 14.84
N ASP A 517 -7.07 -20.01 14.31
CA ASP A 517 -7.32 -18.59 14.59
C ASP A 517 -8.86 -18.30 14.65
N PRO A 518 -9.56 -18.43 15.80
CA PRO A 518 -11.04 -18.37 15.90
C PRO A 518 -11.77 -17.06 15.51
N GLY A 519 -11.08 -15.97 15.57
CA GLY A 519 -11.41 -14.61 15.12
C GLY A 519 -10.87 -14.22 13.73
N ASP A 520 -10.29 -15.16 12.97
CA ASP A 520 -10.32 -15.13 11.52
C ASP A 520 -11.67 -15.73 11.10
N TYR A 521 -12.60 -14.87 10.71
CA TYR A 521 -13.97 -15.30 10.43
C TYR A 521 -14.10 -16.03 9.10
N TYR A 522 -13.12 -15.93 8.18
CA TYR A 522 -13.26 -16.47 6.82
C TYR A 522 -13.29 -18.01 6.81
N PRO A 523 -12.38 -18.72 7.49
CA PRO A 523 -12.51 -20.16 7.65
C PRO A 523 -13.78 -20.54 8.43
N GLY A 524 -14.13 -19.75 9.45
CA GLY A 524 -15.29 -20.01 10.30
C GLY A 524 -16.63 -20.00 9.54
N ILE A 525 -16.87 -18.97 8.72
CA ILE A 525 -18.13 -18.87 7.97
C ILE A 525 -18.26 -19.98 6.93
N ASN A 526 -17.16 -20.36 6.28
CA ASN A 526 -17.14 -21.48 5.34
C ASN A 526 -17.28 -22.84 6.05
N ALA A 527 -16.72 -23.01 7.25
CA ALA A 527 -16.95 -24.20 8.06
C ALA A 527 -18.43 -24.36 8.42
N ILE A 528 -19.09 -23.29 8.88
CA ILE A 528 -20.53 -23.26 9.18
C ILE A 528 -21.33 -23.65 7.93
N ALA A 529 -21.04 -23.02 6.79
CA ALA A 529 -21.73 -23.28 5.54
C ALA A 529 -21.67 -24.76 5.14
N LEU A 530 -20.46 -25.34 5.11
CA LEU A 530 -20.26 -26.71 4.65
C LEU A 530 -20.73 -27.77 5.67
N LEU A 531 -20.54 -27.54 6.98
CA LEU A 531 -21.08 -28.41 8.03
C LEU A 531 -22.61 -28.45 7.96
N ARG A 532 -23.27 -27.28 7.87
CA ARG A 532 -24.73 -27.22 7.72
C ARG A 532 -25.20 -27.99 6.49
N LEU A 533 -24.57 -27.73 5.33
CA LEU A 533 -24.93 -28.42 4.10
C LEU A 533 -24.74 -29.93 4.22
N ARG A 534 -23.60 -30.40 4.75
CA ARG A 534 -23.38 -31.84 4.93
C ARG A 534 -24.39 -32.45 5.89
N GLY A 535 -24.64 -31.79 7.02
CA GLY A 535 -25.60 -32.19 8.03
C GLY A 535 -27.04 -32.31 7.51
N GLN A 536 -27.52 -31.29 6.78
CA GLN A 536 -28.91 -31.18 6.33
C GLN A 536 -29.17 -31.85 4.97
N ARG A 537 -28.18 -31.93 4.08
CA ARG A 537 -28.37 -32.29 2.66
C ARG A 537 -27.55 -33.49 2.19
N PHE A 538 -26.39 -33.75 2.80
CA PHE A 538 -25.46 -34.80 2.34
C PHE A 538 -25.18 -35.91 3.38
N GLY A 539 -26.08 -36.10 4.35
CA GLY A 539 -26.07 -37.28 5.24
C GLY A 539 -25.12 -37.19 6.45
N GLY A 540 -24.58 -36.01 6.77
CA GLY A 540 -23.77 -35.80 7.99
C GLY A 540 -24.59 -35.82 9.29
N GLY A 541 -25.90 -35.53 9.21
CA GLY A 541 -26.83 -35.61 10.32
C GLY A 541 -26.63 -34.56 11.41
N GLN A 542 -27.19 -34.83 12.59
CA GLN A 542 -27.30 -33.86 13.69
C GLN A 542 -25.94 -33.43 14.28
N GLY A 543 -24.89 -34.25 14.13
CA GLY A 543 -23.55 -33.91 14.62
C GLY A 543 -22.99 -32.66 13.94
N ASP A 544 -23.05 -32.61 12.61
CA ASP A 544 -22.59 -31.45 11.84
C ASP A 544 -23.47 -30.22 12.06
N VAL A 545 -24.79 -30.42 12.18
CA VAL A 545 -25.74 -29.34 12.50
C VAL A 545 -25.39 -28.70 13.83
N SER A 546 -25.17 -29.52 14.87
CA SER A 546 -24.81 -29.04 16.21
C SER A 546 -23.44 -28.34 16.22
N GLU A 547 -22.48 -28.83 15.43
CA GLU A 547 -21.18 -28.18 15.29
C GLU A 547 -21.31 -26.82 14.59
N ALA A 548 -22.06 -26.73 13.49
CA ALA A 548 -22.34 -25.47 12.79
C ALA A 548 -23.01 -24.45 13.73
N GLU A 549 -23.98 -24.87 14.52
CA GLU A 549 -24.64 -24.04 15.55
C GLU A 549 -23.64 -23.51 16.59
N SER A 550 -22.71 -24.35 17.03
CA SER A 550 -21.68 -23.95 18.01
C SER A 550 -20.70 -22.92 17.49
N LEU A 551 -20.46 -22.89 16.17
CA LEU A 551 -19.54 -21.94 15.52
C LEU A 551 -20.19 -20.57 15.24
N LEU A 552 -21.52 -20.49 15.09
CA LEU A 552 -22.23 -19.23 14.85
C LEU A 552 -21.83 -18.09 15.81
N PRO A 553 -21.88 -18.25 17.15
CA PRO A 553 -21.50 -17.17 18.06
C PRO A 553 -20.00 -16.85 18.02
N VAL A 554 -19.14 -17.83 17.73
CA VAL A 554 -17.68 -17.63 17.63
C VAL A 554 -17.36 -16.74 16.43
N VAL A 555 -17.92 -17.07 15.26
CA VAL A 555 -17.70 -16.32 14.02
C VAL A 555 -18.40 -14.96 14.07
N ARG A 556 -19.55 -14.85 14.75
CA ARG A 556 -20.18 -13.54 15.02
C ARG A 556 -19.29 -12.65 15.87
N PHE A 557 -18.78 -13.15 16.98
CA PHE A 557 -17.84 -12.39 17.82
C PHE A 557 -16.56 -12.01 17.05
N ALA A 558 -16.04 -12.93 16.22
CA ALA A 558 -14.87 -12.73 15.37
C ALA A 558 -14.97 -11.50 14.47
N VAL A 559 -16.13 -11.30 13.83
CA VAL A 559 -16.40 -10.21 12.90
C VAL A 559 -16.83 -8.94 13.65
N GLU A 560 -17.74 -9.02 14.63
CA GLU A 560 -18.31 -7.85 15.33
C GLU A 560 -17.32 -7.14 16.26
N ARG A 561 -16.25 -7.82 16.70
CA ARG A 561 -15.19 -7.17 17.49
C ARG A 561 -14.30 -6.24 16.64
N ARG A 562 -14.47 -6.21 15.31
CA ARG A 562 -13.79 -5.29 14.40
C ARG A 562 -14.61 -4.00 14.28
N GLN A 563 -13.97 -2.88 13.97
CA GLN A 563 -14.67 -1.66 13.58
C GLN A 563 -15.11 -1.83 12.12
N ILE A 564 -16.40 -2.05 11.89
CA ILE A 564 -16.96 -2.31 10.56
C ILE A 564 -17.49 -1.01 9.97
N GLY A 565 -16.80 -0.51 8.95
CA GLY A 565 -17.22 0.61 8.11
C GLY A 565 -18.11 0.16 6.94
N VAL A 566 -18.74 1.13 6.27
CA VAL A 566 -19.68 0.84 5.17
C VAL A 566 -19.04 0.20 3.93
N ARG A 567 -17.72 0.32 3.79
CA ARG A 567 -16.93 -0.22 2.67
C ARG A 567 -16.35 -1.63 2.94
N ASP A 568 -16.57 -2.18 4.14
CA ASP A 568 -15.99 -3.47 4.53
C ASP A 568 -16.83 -4.64 3.97
N THR A 569 -16.62 -4.92 2.68
CA THR A 569 -17.40 -5.89 1.90
C THR A 569 -17.46 -7.26 2.57
N TRP A 570 -16.33 -7.81 3.03
CA TRP A 570 -16.25 -9.19 3.55
C TRP A 570 -16.82 -9.32 4.96
N GLU A 571 -16.64 -8.33 5.82
CA GLU A 571 -17.27 -8.26 7.13
C GLU A 571 -18.79 -8.25 6.98
N HIS A 572 -19.33 -7.41 6.08
CA HIS A 572 -20.76 -7.37 5.80
C HIS A 572 -21.26 -8.67 5.15
N ALA A 573 -20.56 -9.22 4.15
CA ALA A 573 -20.93 -10.51 3.55
C ALA A 573 -20.97 -11.64 4.60
N THR A 574 -20.00 -11.67 5.52
CA THR A 574 -19.94 -12.65 6.60
C THR A 574 -21.11 -12.50 7.58
N LEU A 575 -21.45 -11.27 7.98
CA LEU A 575 -22.63 -11.00 8.82
C LEU A 575 -23.93 -11.43 8.13
N ALA A 576 -24.02 -11.22 6.82
CA ALA A 576 -25.16 -11.65 6.04
C ALA A 576 -25.29 -13.19 6.01
N GLU A 577 -24.18 -13.90 5.79
CA GLU A 577 -24.13 -15.36 5.80
C GLU A 577 -24.40 -15.93 7.20
N LEU A 578 -23.93 -15.30 8.27
CA LEU A 578 -24.25 -15.71 9.65
C LEU A 578 -25.75 -15.63 9.92
N ALA A 579 -26.39 -14.53 9.52
CA ALA A 579 -27.82 -14.35 9.65
C ALA A 579 -28.59 -15.41 8.84
N LEU A 580 -28.14 -15.68 7.61
CA LEU A 580 -28.73 -16.69 6.74
C LEU A 580 -28.58 -18.10 7.33
N HIS A 581 -27.39 -18.49 7.77
CA HIS A 581 -27.13 -19.84 8.30
C HIS A 581 -27.86 -20.09 9.61
N ARG A 582 -27.91 -19.12 10.52
CA ARG A 582 -28.76 -19.20 11.72
C ARG A 582 -30.21 -19.50 11.32
N HIS A 583 -30.73 -18.76 10.34
CA HIS A 583 -32.11 -18.93 9.89
C HIS A 583 -32.37 -20.29 9.23
N LEU A 584 -31.44 -20.79 8.40
CA LEU A 584 -31.57 -22.08 7.72
C LEU A 584 -31.38 -23.28 8.65
N LEU A 585 -30.77 -23.11 9.81
CA LEU A 585 -30.66 -24.16 10.84
C LEU A 585 -31.99 -24.38 11.59
N ASP A 586 -32.82 -23.33 11.72
CA ASP A 586 -34.10 -23.36 12.45
C ASP A 586 -35.24 -24.10 11.71
N GLY A 587 -35.06 -24.51 10.44
CA GLY A 587 -35.88 -25.52 9.74
C GLY A 587 -37.20 -25.06 9.11
N GLU A 588 -37.90 -24.05 9.63
CA GLU A 588 -39.12 -23.50 9.02
C GLU A 588 -38.89 -22.07 8.50
N VAL A 589 -38.57 -21.95 7.21
CA VAL A 589 -38.23 -20.67 6.60
C VAL A 589 -38.98 -20.43 5.30
N THR A 590 -39.70 -19.30 5.23
CA THR A 590 -40.43 -18.85 4.03
C THR A 590 -39.86 -17.58 3.41
N GLU A 591 -39.05 -16.80 4.13
CA GLU A 591 -38.49 -15.53 3.68
C GLU A 591 -37.04 -15.37 4.17
N PRO A 592 -36.18 -14.59 3.50
CA PRO A 592 -34.83 -14.34 3.98
C PRO A 592 -34.80 -13.37 5.16
N PRO A 593 -33.83 -13.51 6.08
CA PRO A 593 -33.74 -12.65 7.25
C PRO A 593 -33.34 -11.23 6.85
N ASP A 594 -33.97 -10.23 7.47
CA ASP A 594 -33.72 -8.81 7.19
C ASP A 594 -32.27 -8.40 7.42
N GLU A 595 -31.61 -9.01 8.41
CA GLU A 595 -30.18 -8.83 8.68
C GLU A 595 -29.33 -9.24 7.48
N ALA A 596 -29.63 -10.38 6.83
CA ALA A 596 -28.91 -10.83 5.64
C ALA A 596 -29.13 -9.90 4.44
N LYS A 597 -30.38 -9.50 4.17
CA LYS A 597 -30.70 -8.54 3.10
C LYS A 597 -29.92 -7.23 3.27
N ARG A 598 -29.92 -6.67 4.48
CA ARG A 598 -29.24 -5.40 4.78
C ARG A 598 -27.75 -5.50 4.55
N HIS A 599 -27.10 -6.52 5.10
CA HIS A 599 -25.66 -6.64 5.01
C HIS A 599 -25.17 -7.00 3.61
N TYR A 600 -25.88 -7.89 2.87
CA TYR A 600 -25.55 -8.12 1.47
C TYR A 600 -25.75 -6.87 0.61
N ALA A 601 -26.75 -6.02 0.89
CA ALA A 601 -26.92 -4.76 0.17
C ALA A 601 -25.75 -3.79 0.39
N ILE A 602 -25.26 -3.69 1.63
CA ILE A 602 -24.09 -2.84 1.94
C ILE A 602 -22.84 -3.40 1.28
N ALA A 603 -22.60 -4.71 1.39
CA ALA A 603 -21.47 -5.37 0.77
C ALA A 603 -21.48 -5.19 -0.76
N ALA A 604 -22.60 -5.49 -1.41
CA ALA A 604 -22.73 -5.37 -2.86
C ALA A 604 -22.62 -3.92 -3.37
N GLY A 605 -22.97 -2.93 -2.55
CA GLY A 605 -22.83 -1.51 -2.90
C GLY A 605 -21.38 -1.02 -3.00
N HIS A 606 -20.42 -1.76 -2.44
CA HIS A 606 -19.00 -1.39 -2.42
C HIS A 606 -18.07 -2.48 -2.98
N ALA A 607 -18.62 -3.63 -3.35
CA ALA A 607 -17.88 -4.78 -3.83
C ALA A 607 -17.33 -4.59 -5.24
N GLU A 608 -16.13 -5.10 -5.48
CA GLU A 608 -15.59 -5.28 -6.84
C GLU A 608 -16.21 -6.50 -7.54
N GLY A 609 -16.03 -6.62 -8.86
CA GLY A 609 -16.65 -7.67 -9.68
C GLY A 609 -16.38 -9.10 -9.16
N SER A 610 -15.15 -9.38 -8.75
CA SER A 610 -14.77 -10.69 -8.22
C SER A 610 -15.39 -11.00 -6.83
N GLU A 611 -15.66 -9.97 -6.03
CA GLU A 611 -16.31 -10.11 -4.72
C GLU A 611 -17.81 -10.38 -4.89
N ILE A 612 -18.45 -9.66 -5.82
CA ILE A 612 -19.83 -9.94 -6.28
C ILE A 612 -19.93 -11.38 -6.78
N TYR A 613 -18.99 -11.82 -7.62
CA TYR A 613 -18.95 -13.19 -8.12
C TYR A 613 -18.89 -14.20 -6.96
N SER A 614 -18.03 -13.98 -5.98
CA SER A 614 -17.85 -14.88 -4.83
C SER A 614 -19.13 -15.03 -4.00
N MET A 615 -19.76 -13.92 -3.61
CA MET A 615 -21.03 -13.93 -2.87
C MET A 615 -22.14 -14.65 -3.65
N ARG A 616 -22.22 -14.43 -4.96
CA ARG A 616 -23.21 -15.09 -5.82
C ARG A 616 -22.93 -16.58 -5.97
N ALA A 617 -21.67 -16.99 -6.14
CA ALA A 617 -21.28 -18.40 -6.23
C ALA A 617 -21.69 -19.17 -4.98
N GLN A 618 -21.49 -18.57 -3.79
CA GLN A 618 -21.92 -19.12 -2.51
C GLN A 618 -23.45 -19.30 -2.43
N LEU A 619 -24.23 -18.27 -2.74
CA LEU A 619 -25.69 -18.37 -2.74
C LEU A 619 -26.21 -19.37 -3.79
N LYS A 620 -25.59 -19.42 -4.98
CA LYS A 620 -25.91 -20.42 -6.01
C LYS A 620 -25.61 -21.84 -5.53
N LEU A 621 -24.51 -22.06 -4.80
CA LEU A 621 -24.20 -23.34 -4.17
C LEU A 621 -25.30 -23.75 -3.18
N PHE A 622 -25.75 -22.84 -2.31
CA PHE A 622 -26.82 -23.11 -1.35
C PHE A 622 -28.13 -23.50 -2.04
N LYS A 623 -28.50 -22.76 -3.10
CA LYS A 623 -29.67 -23.09 -3.93
C LYS A 623 -29.53 -24.46 -4.60
N ALA A 624 -28.36 -24.75 -5.19
CA ALA A 624 -28.10 -26.02 -5.86
C ALA A 624 -28.10 -27.21 -4.88
N ALA A 625 -27.67 -26.99 -3.64
CA ALA A 625 -27.69 -27.98 -2.57
C ALA A 625 -29.09 -28.21 -1.96
N GLY A 626 -30.11 -27.46 -2.40
CA GLY A 626 -31.51 -27.68 -2.03
C GLY A 626 -32.08 -26.73 -0.97
N ASP A 627 -31.43 -25.61 -0.69
CA ASP A 627 -32.02 -24.59 0.19
C ASP A 627 -33.20 -23.85 -0.45
N PRO A 628 -34.16 -23.34 0.34
CA PRO A 628 -35.43 -22.81 -0.18
C PRO A 628 -35.21 -21.65 -1.17
N PRO A 629 -35.70 -21.74 -2.42
CA PRO A 629 -35.57 -20.66 -3.39
C PRO A 629 -36.19 -19.34 -2.91
N ALA A 630 -37.28 -19.40 -2.15
CA ALA A 630 -37.93 -18.23 -1.55
C ALA A 630 -37.02 -17.42 -0.60
N VAL A 631 -35.96 -18.04 -0.08
CA VAL A 631 -34.94 -17.41 0.77
C VAL A 631 -33.76 -16.94 -0.06
N ILE A 632 -33.25 -17.81 -0.94
CA ILE A 632 -31.98 -17.57 -1.63
C ILE A 632 -32.13 -16.59 -2.81
N GLU A 633 -33.22 -16.66 -3.58
CA GLU A 633 -33.41 -15.80 -4.76
C GLU A 633 -33.50 -14.31 -4.43
N PRO A 634 -34.21 -13.87 -3.37
CA PRO A 634 -34.18 -12.46 -2.99
C PRO A 634 -32.78 -11.97 -2.58
N LEU A 635 -31.96 -12.82 -1.93
CA LEU A 635 -30.59 -12.45 -1.58
C LEU A 635 -29.70 -12.34 -2.84
N LEU A 636 -29.87 -13.26 -3.79
CA LEU A 636 -29.22 -13.17 -5.11
C LEU A 636 -29.61 -11.89 -5.87
N ALA A 637 -30.84 -11.43 -5.72
CA ALA A 637 -31.31 -10.18 -6.31
C ALA A 637 -30.68 -8.95 -5.63
N VAL A 638 -30.49 -8.98 -4.31
CA VAL A 638 -29.81 -7.92 -3.54
C VAL A 638 -28.34 -7.80 -3.94
N VAL A 639 -27.63 -8.92 -4.14
CA VAL A 639 -26.21 -8.91 -4.52
C VAL A 639 -25.99 -8.38 -5.96
N GLY A 640 -27.02 -8.36 -6.82
CA GLY A 640 -26.94 -7.79 -8.17
C GLY A 640 -26.53 -8.77 -9.29
N GLY A 641 -26.33 -8.25 -10.51
CA GLY A 641 -26.05 -9.02 -11.74
C GLY A 641 -24.59 -9.50 -11.87
N GLU A 642 -24.32 -10.41 -12.83
CA GLU A 642 -22.94 -10.84 -13.13
C GLU A 642 -22.19 -9.72 -13.88
N PRO A 643 -20.96 -9.35 -13.46
CA PRO A 643 -20.08 -8.50 -14.27
C PRO A 643 -19.81 -9.14 -15.63
N GLU A 644 -19.79 -8.37 -16.71
CA GLU A 644 -19.58 -8.87 -18.08
C GLU A 644 -18.19 -9.48 -18.31
N GLU A 645 -17.20 -9.16 -17.46
CA GLU A 645 -15.79 -9.49 -17.69
C GLU A 645 -15.35 -10.92 -17.29
N GLU A 646 -16.14 -11.66 -16.48
CA GLU A 646 -15.75 -13.01 -15.99
C GLU A 646 -16.53 -14.16 -16.66
N ARG A 647 -17.24 -13.90 -17.78
CA ARG A 647 -17.86 -14.95 -18.61
C ARG A 647 -16.90 -15.58 -19.63
N ALA A 648 -15.67 -15.09 -19.73
CA ALA A 648 -14.58 -15.63 -20.54
C ALA A 648 -13.54 -16.30 -19.64
#